data_AF-A0A1F3DLF8-F1
#
_entry.id   AF-A0A1F3DLF8-F1
#
_cell.length_a   1.000
_cell.length_b   1.000
_cell.length_c   1.000
_cell.angle_alpha   90.00
_cell.angle_beta   90.00
_cell.angle_gamma   90.00
#
_symmetry.space_group_name_H-M   'P 1'
#
loop_
_entity.id
_entity.type
_entity.pdbx_description
1 polymer ?
#
loop_
_entity_poly.entity_id
_entity_poly.type
_entity_poly.pdbx_seq_one_letter_code
_entity_poly.pdbx_strand_id
1 'polypeptide(L)'
;MELEEYVLKSTEREFLSKFSGDIGQKAQGLFECNSEFVPKFLVISSSLFVKWHNNEDVKCILESIQQLAHKYFSNNSLIIRSSAKRESSDERGFYESSLGKIKKSEICEEIIKLWKANVPKITSIPNNNFSIIIQQYIEPTYIGHLSNERHLTKEKKTWYYEILKPDGSYSKSEYITLKQSEIRISPNCNSVKSLIEILRQIGSMYLDNRYHFEWVWDNNRIWIVQKDKELININTHKPGSEWIGKLTKIIDSNKYELECLNTVKTTKNIWGKIECIKTFISCDLPYGEIYILEGQEILQNILNEIYPKSLLNDLNWLIKSPIIIRMDINDEKKSRTLLPRTETLHNIDEVKEFICKNLTKFSSEKISFENICFLFHRFIISNSCAFALSKPNIPRARIDSTWGIVDGLYFHPHDSFEVQKGDTFSCQKGIRCKTEYLDINSNGNWISIKSGKDYDWKESLSKKELETILEFNLKIANSLKKEVTVMYFVDIFKETGYPSILPWFYSTEDISDSSEKFTDTVFSSKRIIITNHSEFDKLKQNFYFIKEKNRISIILKLKPELLRDREFIETIGNFSYQKKIPIILEGSILSHPYYILRKQKAIVQVKNQFEPNYQKQTFYKLVRDKIPILIKSKGENVKTISITSEQTLELIKQKIIEESYEFFWEVENDNLMEELADIYELIRSASKIFDTSIDEVKAIADKKRETKGGFDSGIYLIETQEKALIEIINNIQDSKLEIDEMNIIDNTNKQLPRHKGSYYDKGTINLSYIPALFDFKTKKRIEIVSSSLLEIEHIIEYTKDKIVIKLNHKKKENDINQLSFNFDNT
;
A
#
# COMPACT_ATOMS: atom_id res chain seq x y z
N MET A 1 36.93 48.96 -6.31
CA MET A 1 36.32 47.79 -6.97
C MET A 1 34.82 48.01 -7.01
N GLU A 2 34.21 47.86 -8.18
CA GLU A 2 32.78 48.05 -8.34
C GLU A 2 32.04 46.90 -7.64
N LEU A 3 31.39 47.22 -6.52
CA LEU A 3 30.59 46.27 -5.73
C LEU A 3 29.50 45.61 -6.59
N GLU A 4 29.10 46.30 -7.66
CA GLU A 4 28.15 45.90 -8.68
C GLU A 4 28.57 44.66 -9.48
N GLU A 5 29.85 44.25 -9.44
CA GLU A 5 30.32 43.01 -10.06
C GLU A 5 29.98 41.76 -9.21
N TYR A 6 29.81 41.94 -7.89
CA TYR A 6 29.68 40.83 -6.94
C TYR A 6 28.30 40.71 -6.32
N VAL A 7 27.45 41.73 -6.44
CA VAL A 7 26.23 41.84 -5.65
C VAL A 7 25.03 42.20 -6.52
N LEU A 8 23.92 41.48 -6.32
CA LEU A 8 22.65 41.75 -6.98
C LEU A 8 21.51 41.91 -5.95
N LYS A 9 20.78 43.02 -5.98
CA LYS A 9 19.63 43.26 -5.10
C LYS A 9 18.35 42.67 -5.68
N SER A 10 17.42 42.29 -4.81
CA SER A 10 16.07 41.83 -5.19
C SER A 10 15.26 42.83 -6.04
N THR A 11 15.58 44.13 -5.97
CA THR A 11 14.96 45.19 -6.81
C THR A 11 15.58 45.31 -8.20
N GLU A 12 16.77 44.76 -8.42
CA GLU A 12 17.59 44.93 -9.63
C GLU A 12 17.36 43.78 -10.64
N ARG A 13 16.10 43.33 -10.79
CA ARG A 13 15.75 42.14 -11.59
C ARG A 13 16.17 42.25 -13.05
N GLU A 14 16.19 43.46 -13.60
CA GLU A 14 16.64 43.77 -14.96
C GLU A 14 18.11 43.43 -15.23
N PHE A 15 18.95 43.36 -14.19
CA PHE A 15 20.37 43.01 -14.29
C PHE A 15 20.64 41.52 -14.11
N LEU A 16 19.61 40.68 -13.92
CA LEU A 16 19.75 39.24 -13.70
C LEU A 16 20.52 38.53 -14.84
N SER A 17 20.34 38.97 -16.08
CA SER A 17 21.02 38.42 -17.26
C SER A 17 22.54 38.57 -17.19
N LYS A 18 23.05 39.64 -16.52
CA LYS A 18 24.49 39.87 -16.33
C LYS A 18 25.14 38.88 -15.36
N PHE A 19 24.34 38.22 -14.52
CA PHE A 19 24.80 37.26 -13.50
C PHE A 19 24.38 35.81 -13.82
N SER A 20 24.01 35.54 -15.07
CA SER A 20 23.50 34.25 -15.52
C SER A 20 24.50 33.12 -15.26
N GLY A 21 24.17 32.24 -14.31
CA GLY A 21 24.98 31.07 -13.94
C GLY A 21 25.88 31.26 -12.72
N ASP A 22 25.89 32.45 -12.11
CA ASP A 22 26.76 32.82 -10.96
C ASP A 22 25.99 33.08 -9.66
N ILE A 23 24.66 33.03 -9.69
CA ILE A 23 23.79 33.26 -8.53
C ILE A 23 23.19 31.97 -7.95
N GLY A 24 23.34 30.83 -8.62
CA GLY A 24 22.78 29.55 -8.17
C GLY A 24 21.25 29.45 -8.28
N GLN A 25 20.72 28.25 -8.06
CA GLN A 25 19.32 27.91 -8.38
C GLN A 25 18.31 28.54 -7.40
N LYS A 26 18.61 28.55 -6.10
CA LYS A 26 17.71 29.12 -5.08
C LYS A 26 17.51 30.62 -5.30
N ALA A 27 18.58 31.33 -5.62
CA ALA A 27 18.52 32.76 -5.91
C ALA A 27 17.72 33.03 -7.19
N GLN A 28 17.97 32.25 -8.24
CA GLN A 28 17.23 32.36 -9.50
C GLN A 28 15.73 32.15 -9.27
N GLY A 29 15.35 31.12 -8.49
CA GLY A 29 13.95 30.87 -8.15
C GLY A 29 13.29 32.04 -7.41
N LEU A 30 13.98 32.68 -6.47
CA LEU A 30 13.46 33.88 -5.78
C LEU A 30 13.26 35.07 -6.72
N PHE A 31 14.14 35.26 -7.71
CA PHE A 31 13.97 36.30 -8.73
C PHE A 31 12.78 36.03 -9.67
N GLU A 32 12.45 34.77 -9.93
CA GLU A 32 11.29 34.38 -10.75
C GLU A 32 9.94 34.47 -10.02
N CYS A 33 9.94 34.53 -8.69
CA CYS A 33 8.71 34.71 -7.90
C CYS A 33 8.16 36.13 -8.06
N ASN A 34 6.84 36.29 -7.90
CA ASN A 34 6.22 37.62 -7.79
C ASN A 34 6.87 38.39 -6.61
N SER A 35 7.36 39.60 -6.86
CA SER A 35 8.05 40.43 -5.86
C SER A 35 7.19 40.75 -4.65
N GLU A 36 5.86 40.76 -4.79
CA GLU A 36 4.95 40.92 -3.66
C GLU A 36 5.04 39.75 -2.68
N PHE A 37 5.42 38.54 -3.10
CA PHE A 37 5.47 37.37 -2.22
C PHE A 37 6.83 37.14 -1.57
N VAL A 38 7.88 37.85 -1.96
CA VAL A 38 9.26 37.52 -1.55
C VAL A 38 9.81 38.60 -0.60
N PRO A 39 10.40 38.23 0.56
CA PRO A 39 11.09 39.19 1.41
C PRO A 39 12.26 39.84 0.65
N LYS A 40 12.70 41.03 1.07
CA LYS A 40 13.90 41.64 0.48
C LYS A 40 15.08 40.68 0.63
N PHE A 41 15.88 40.54 -0.43
CA PHE A 41 17.12 39.78 -0.42
C PHE A 41 18.21 40.43 -1.27
N LEU A 42 19.45 39.99 -1.03
CA LEU A 42 20.70 40.36 -1.69
C LEU A 42 21.43 39.05 -2.04
N VAL A 43 22.02 38.99 -3.23
CA VAL A 43 22.79 37.81 -3.67
C VAL A 43 24.23 38.22 -3.90
N ILE A 44 25.16 37.44 -3.36
CA ILE A 44 26.60 37.55 -3.57
C ILE A 44 27.01 36.50 -4.60
N SER A 45 27.58 36.91 -5.72
CA SER A 45 27.96 36.03 -6.82
C SER A 45 29.00 34.98 -6.40
N SER A 46 28.96 33.83 -7.08
CA SER A 46 29.94 32.77 -6.85
C SER A 46 31.38 33.19 -7.16
N SER A 47 31.58 34.24 -7.94
CA SER A 47 32.92 34.78 -8.26
C SER A 47 33.66 35.22 -7.00
N LEU A 48 32.95 35.77 -6.00
CA LEU A 48 33.57 36.15 -4.74
C LEU A 48 34.01 34.93 -3.91
N PHE A 49 33.22 33.85 -3.94
CA PHE A 49 33.60 32.58 -3.32
C PHE A 49 34.86 31.99 -3.96
N VAL A 50 34.96 32.02 -5.30
CA VAL A 50 36.15 31.52 -6.03
C VAL A 50 37.40 32.29 -5.61
N LYS A 51 37.34 33.63 -5.53
CA LYS A 51 38.46 34.46 -5.06
C LYS A 51 38.89 34.09 -3.64
N TRP A 52 37.93 33.99 -2.73
CA TRP A 52 38.20 33.59 -1.35
C TRP A 52 38.82 32.18 -1.27
N HIS A 53 38.32 31.23 -2.07
CA HIS A 53 38.83 29.85 -2.09
C HIS A 53 40.26 29.76 -2.66
N ASN A 54 40.61 30.65 -3.59
CA ASN A 54 41.97 30.79 -4.13
C ASN A 54 42.92 31.59 -3.22
N ASN A 55 42.52 31.87 -1.97
CA ASN A 55 43.26 32.67 -0.99
C ASN A 55 43.51 34.14 -1.39
N GLU A 56 42.67 34.72 -2.26
CA GLU A 56 42.69 36.17 -2.51
C GLU A 56 42.05 36.95 -1.34
N ASP A 57 42.52 38.17 -1.08
CA ASP A 57 41.95 39.01 -0.03
C ASP A 57 40.60 39.61 -0.47
N VAL A 58 39.53 39.12 0.16
CA VAL A 58 38.15 39.58 -0.07
C VAL A 58 37.60 40.44 1.08
N LYS A 59 38.41 40.74 2.10
CA LYS A 59 37.94 41.38 3.35
C LYS A 59 37.27 42.73 3.10
N CYS A 60 37.92 43.62 2.36
CA CYS A 60 37.38 44.94 2.01
C CYS A 60 36.05 44.84 1.24
N ILE A 61 35.89 43.80 0.40
CA ILE A 61 34.66 43.57 -0.36
C ILE A 61 33.53 43.15 0.59
N LEU A 62 33.81 42.19 1.48
CA LEU A 62 32.83 41.71 2.46
C LEU A 62 32.38 42.83 3.41
N GLU A 63 33.31 43.67 3.88
CA GLU A 63 32.98 44.85 4.72
C GLU A 63 32.06 45.82 3.96
N SER A 64 32.33 46.04 2.68
CA SER A 64 31.49 46.89 1.83
C SER A 64 30.10 46.26 1.57
N ILE A 65 30.03 44.94 1.42
CA ILE A 65 28.76 44.19 1.33
C ILE A 65 27.96 44.31 2.64
N GLN A 66 28.62 44.21 3.79
CA GLN A 66 27.98 44.39 5.10
C GLN A 66 27.40 45.81 5.25
N GLN A 67 28.15 46.85 4.85
CA GLN A 67 27.65 48.23 4.84
C GLN A 67 26.46 48.41 3.88
N LEU A 68 26.50 47.78 2.70
CA LEU A 68 25.37 47.80 1.77
C LEU A 68 24.13 47.12 2.39
N ALA A 69 24.30 45.95 3.00
CA ALA A 69 23.22 45.24 3.68
C ALA A 69 22.65 46.07 4.85
N HIS A 70 23.48 46.82 5.58
CA HIS A 70 23.03 47.74 6.63
C HIS A 70 22.04 48.77 6.13
N LYS A 71 22.32 49.36 4.96
CA LYS A 71 21.49 50.38 4.29
C LYS A 71 20.25 49.78 3.61
N TYR A 72 20.39 48.60 3.00
CA TYR A 72 19.35 48.01 2.17
C TYR A 72 18.21 47.38 2.99
N PHE A 73 18.54 46.71 4.09
CA PHE A 73 17.55 46.05 4.94
C PHE A 73 17.09 46.99 6.05
N SER A 74 15.78 47.16 6.19
CA SER A 74 15.19 47.88 7.34
C SER A 74 15.20 47.04 8.62
N ASN A 75 15.09 45.71 8.51
CA ASN A 75 15.13 44.78 9.65
C ASN A 75 16.54 44.54 10.17
N ASN A 76 16.70 44.40 11.49
CA ASN A 76 17.98 44.08 12.14
C ASN A 76 18.36 42.60 12.10
N SER A 77 17.41 41.72 11.78
CA SER A 77 17.62 40.27 11.70
C SER A 77 17.58 39.80 10.26
N LEU A 78 18.61 39.02 9.89
CA LEU A 78 18.81 38.48 8.56
C LEU A 78 18.98 36.95 8.64
N ILE A 79 18.82 36.29 7.51
CA ILE A 79 19.22 34.90 7.30
C ILE A 79 20.14 34.82 6.10
N ILE A 80 21.22 34.05 6.22
CA ILE A 80 22.20 33.83 5.15
C ILE A 80 22.09 32.38 4.67
N ARG A 81 21.85 32.19 3.38
CA ARG A 81 21.66 30.88 2.75
C ARG A 81 22.67 30.64 1.64
N SER A 82 23.07 29.39 1.48
CA SER A 82 23.87 28.93 0.34
C SER A 82 22.95 28.65 -0.86
N SER A 83 23.40 29.00 -2.06
CA SER A 83 22.69 28.76 -3.32
C SER A 83 23.66 28.19 -4.36
N ALA A 84 23.68 26.87 -4.50
CA ALA A 84 24.57 26.18 -5.42
C ALA A 84 24.10 26.30 -6.88
N LYS A 85 25.05 26.21 -7.82
CA LYS A 85 24.78 26.22 -9.26
C LYS A 85 24.00 24.98 -9.71
N ARG A 86 24.27 23.84 -9.08
CA ARG A 86 23.49 22.60 -9.21
C ARG A 86 23.18 22.05 -7.83
N GLU A 87 21.90 21.93 -7.52
CA GLU A 87 21.36 21.23 -6.35
C GLU A 87 20.18 20.39 -6.88
N SER A 88 20.38 19.09 -7.02
CA SER A 88 19.29 18.18 -7.36
C SER A 88 18.30 18.06 -6.19
N SER A 89 17.09 17.55 -6.45
CA SER A 89 16.09 17.29 -5.39
C SER A 89 16.63 16.43 -4.25
N ASP A 90 17.56 15.53 -4.56
CA ASP A 90 18.18 14.59 -3.61
C ASP A 90 19.31 15.24 -2.78
N GLU A 91 19.82 16.40 -3.22
CA GLU A 91 20.84 17.20 -2.54
C GLU A 91 20.23 18.35 -1.74
N ARG A 92 18.89 18.42 -1.64
CA ARG A 92 18.18 19.45 -0.88
C ARG A 92 18.60 19.41 0.60
N GLY A 93 19.15 20.53 1.08
CA GLY A 93 19.65 20.65 2.45
C GLY A 93 21.04 20.04 2.67
N PHE A 94 21.72 19.62 1.60
CA PHE A 94 23.11 19.17 1.63
C PHE A 94 24.06 20.30 2.02
N TYR A 95 23.85 21.50 1.46
CA TYR A 95 24.65 22.68 1.78
C TYR A 95 24.17 23.36 3.06
N GLU A 96 25.12 23.73 3.92
CA GLU A 96 24.82 24.44 5.16
C GLU A 96 24.35 25.85 4.85
N SER A 97 23.33 26.28 5.59
CA SER A 97 22.84 27.65 5.67
C SER A 97 22.86 28.06 7.14
N SER A 98 22.87 29.38 7.41
CA SER A 98 22.94 29.88 8.77
C SER A 98 21.75 29.43 9.63
N LEU A 99 22.04 29.11 10.89
CA LEU A 99 21.03 28.70 11.87
C LEU A 99 20.51 29.91 12.62
N GLY A 100 19.37 30.45 12.17
CA GLY A 100 18.62 31.47 12.89
C GLY A 100 18.91 32.91 12.47
N LYS A 101 18.65 33.84 13.40
CA LYS A 101 18.69 35.29 13.17
C LYS A 101 20.13 35.79 13.29
N ILE A 102 20.67 36.32 12.19
CA ILE A 102 21.99 36.96 12.16
C ILE A 102 21.82 38.46 12.33
N LYS A 103 22.66 39.07 13.16
CA LYS A 103 22.73 40.54 13.24
C LYS A 103 23.50 41.08 12.05
N LYS A 104 23.13 42.27 11.61
CA LYS A 104 23.81 42.90 10.47
C LYS A 104 25.34 43.05 10.65
N SER A 105 25.81 43.20 11.88
CA SER A 105 27.24 43.29 12.21
C SER A 105 28.03 41.99 12.02
N GLU A 106 27.35 40.85 11.95
CA GLU A 106 27.94 39.50 11.93
C GLU A 106 27.97 38.89 10.51
N ILE A 107 27.55 39.64 9.48
CA ILE A 107 27.40 39.15 8.10
C ILE A 107 28.72 38.58 7.57
N CYS A 108 29.83 39.32 7.70
CA CYS A 108 31.13 38.88 7.20
C CYS A 108 31.58 37.54 7.81
N GLU A 109 31.45 37.43 9.14
CA GLU A 109 31.87 36.24 9.89
C GLU A 109 31.06 35.01 9.48
N GLU A 110 29.74 35.17 9.36
CA GLU A 110 28.86 34.07 9.00
C GLU A 110 29.04 33.63 7.54
N ILE A 111 29.31 34.55 6.61
CA ILE A 111 29.65 34.20 5.21
C ILE A 111 30.90 33.31 5.17
N ILE A 112 31.97 33.71 5.85
CA ILE A 112 33.23 32.96 5.88
C ILE A 112 33.01 31.58 6.52
N LYS A 113 32.23 31.52 7.60
CA LYS A 113 31.87 30.27 8.26
C LYS A 113 31.10 29.33 7.33
N LEU A 114 30.11 29.84 6.60
CA LEU A 114 29.33 29.05 5.63
C LEU A 114 30.19 28.58 4.45
N TRP A 115 31.13 29.41 3.98
CA TRP A 115 32.11 28.99 2.97
C TRP A 115 32.96 27.84 3.49
N LYS A 116 33.59 27.97 4.67
CA LYS A 116 34.40 26.91 5.28
C LYS A 116 33.63 25.60 5.46
N ALA A 117 32.38 25.68 5.92
CA ALA A 117 31.56 24.50 6.16
C ALA A 117 31.16 23.76 4.87
N ASN A 118 31.01 24.48 3.76
CA ASN A 118 30.57 23.91 2.49
C ASN A 118 31.72 23.53 1.54
N VAL A 119 32.95 24.04 1.73
CA VAL A 119 34.11 23.68 0.88
C VAL A 119 34.29 22.16 0.71
N PRO A 120 34.25 21.31 1.76
CA PRO A 120 34.41 19.86 1.61
C PRO A 120 33.32 19.19 0.77
N LYS A 121 32.13 19.80 0.72
CA LYS A 121 30.95 19.30 -0.01
C LYS A 121 30.95 19.71 -1.48
N ILE A 122 31.72 20.73 -1.81
CA ILE A 122 31.82 21.31 -3.15
C ILE A 122 32.89 20.61 -3.96
N THR A 123 34.03 20.33 -3.35
CA THR A 123 35.15 19.63 -4.01
C THR A 123 34.79 18.22 -4.47
N SER A 124 33.73 17.61 -3.93
CA SER A 124 33.21 16.32 -4.37
C SER A 124 32.39 16.37 -5.67
N ILE A 125 31.96 17.56 -6.14
CA ILE A 125 31.14 17.72 -7.34
C ILE A 125 31.89 18.59 -8.36
N PRO A 126 32.26 18.06 -9.54
CA PRO A 126 32.96 18.85 -10.57
C PRO A 126 32.15 20.08 -11.00
N ASN A 127 32.81 21.24 -11.07
CA ASN A 127 32.23 22.53 -11.53
C ASN A 127 31.02 23.04 -10.73
N ASN A 128 30.88 22.67 -9.46
CA ASN A 128 29.83 23.22 -8.59
C ASN A 128 30.37 24.38 -7.74
N ASN A 129 30.00 25.61 -8.07
CA ASN A 129 30.22 26.77 -7.20
C ASN A 129 28.89 27.18 -6.55
N PHE A 130 28.94 27.95 -5.47
CA PHE A 130 27.73 28.47 -4.85
C PHE A 130 27.85 29.96 -4.54
N SER A 131 26.70 30.62 -4.64
CA SER A 131 26.48 32.00 -4.24
C SER A 131 25.94 32.04 -2.81
N ILE A 132 25.90 33.24 -2.24
CA ILE A 132 25.29 33.48 -0.93
C ILE A 132 24.06 34.37 -1.11
N ILE A 133 22.96 34.01 -0.46
CA ILE A 133 21.74 34.82 -0.37
C ILE A 133 21.67 35.40 1.05
N ILE A 134 21.70 36.72 1.16
CA ILE A 134 21.34 37.43 2.39
C ILE A 134 19.87 37.84 2.26
N GLN A 135 18.98 37.25 3.05
CA GLN A 135 17.55 37.52 3.01
C GLN A 135 17.07 38.14 4.33
N GLN A 136 16.09 39.03 4.24
CA GLN A 136 15.38 39.56 5.39
C GLN A 136 14.73 38.41 6.18
N TYR A 137 15.01 38.34 7.48
CA TYR A 137 14.34 37.37 8.35
C TYR A 137 12.91 37.85 8.65
N ILE A 138 11.95 36.94 8.47
CA ILE A 138 10.54 37.13 8.81
C ILE A 138 10.23 36.25 10.01
N GLU A 139 9.59 36.80 11.05
CA GLU A 139 9.17 36.04 12.21
C GLU A 139 7.96 35.17 11.85
N PRO A 140 8.08 33.83 11.84
CA PRO A 140 6.99 32.98 11.40
C PRO A 140 6.02 32.69 12.55
N THR A 141 4.72 32.71 12.25
CA THR A 141 3.67 32.03 13.04
C THR A 141 3.52 30.58 12.58
N TYR A 142 3.58 30.35 11.26
CA TYR A 142 3.72 29.03 10.67
C TYR A 142 4.80 29.06 9.58
N ILE A 143 5.45 27.93 9.38
CA ILE A 143 6.34 27.65 8.26
C ILE A 143 5.78 26.47 7.47
N GLY A 144 6.23 26.31 6.24
CA GLY A 144 5.75 25.18 5.47
C GLY A 144 6.36 25.01 4.10
N HIS A 145 5.89 23.95 3.46
CA HIS A 145 6.32 23.55 2.12
C HIS A 145 5.10 23.47 1.20
N LEU A 146 5.31 23.70 -0.09
CA LEU A 146 4.32 23.46 -1.15
C LEU A 146 5.08 22.90 -2.36
N SER A 147 4.79 21.66 -2.75
CA SER A 147 5.57 20.98 -3.79
C SER A 147 4.72 20.06 -4.67
N ASN A 148 5.02 20.01 -5.96
CA ASN A 148 4.55 18.96 -6.88
C ASN A 148 5.73 18.16 -7.45
N GLU A 149 6.83 18.06 -6.71
CA GLU A 149 7.99 17.25 -7.08
C GLU A 149 7.58 15.82 -7.43
N ARG A 150 8.31 15.21 -8.37
CA ARG A 150 7.95 13.94 -8.98
C ARG A 150 7.94 12.80 -7.98
N HIS A 151 8.79 12.86 -6.96
CA HIS A 151 8.83 11.84 -5.90
C HIS A 151 7.57 11.84 -5.00
N LEU A 152 6.78 12.92 -4.99
CA LEU A 152 5.54 13.03 -4.23
C LEU A 152 4.33 12.60 -5.03
N THR A 153 4.28 13.00 -6.31
CA THR A 153 3.10 12.85 -7.14
C THR A 153 3.44 12.61 -8.60
N LYS A 154 2.74 11.64 -9.20
CA LYS A 154 2.81 11.38 -10.65
C LYS A 154 2.29 12.55 -11.47
N GLU A 155 1.23 13.20 -11.03
CA GLU A 155 0.51 14.24 -11.78
C GLU A 155 1.05 15.63 -11.43
N LYS A 156 1.40 16.46 -12.43
CA LYS A 156 1.90 17.84 -12.22
C LYS A 156 0.87 18.75 -11.53
N LYS A 157 -0.42 18.47 -11.74
CA LYS A 157 -1.55 19.22 -11.17
C LYS A 157 -1.85 18.88 -9.71
N THR A 158 -1.31 17.79 -9.20
CA THR A 158 -1.45 17.41 -7.81
C THR A 158 -0.25 17.94 -7.06
N TRP A 159 -0.49 18.75 -6.05
CA TRP A 159 0.52 19.36 -5.18
C TRP A 159 0.33 18.84 -3.77
N TYR A 160 1.37 18.93 -2.97
CA TYR A 160 1.38 18.58 -1.56
C TYR A 160 1.82 19.80 -0.77
N TYR A 161 1.08 20.15 0.28
CA TYR A 161 1.46 21.23 1.19
C TYR A 161 1.64 20.72 2.61
N GLU A 162 2.54 21.37 3.35
CA GLU A 162 2.77 21.13 4.77
C GLU A 162 2.73 22.45 5.53
N ILE A 163 2.08 22.45 6.68
CA ILE A 163 2.00 23.55 7.64
C ILE A 163 2.58 23.03 8.96
N LEU A 164 3.54 23.79 9.48
CA LEU A 164 4.32 23.44 10.66
C LEU A 164 4.42 24.66 11.55
N LYS A 165 4.46 24.45 12.87
CA LYS A 165 4.81 25.52 13.80
C LYS A 165 6.29 25.90 13.64
N PRO A 166 6.73 27.08 14.13
CA PRO A 166 8.13 27.52 14.03
C PRO A 166 9.10 26.58 14.75
N ASP A 167 8.59 25.86 15.74
CA ASP A 167 9.28 24.77 16.41
C ASP A 167 9.22 23.46 15.59
N GLY A 168 8.95 23.51 14.28
CA GLY A 168 8.88 22.33 13.41
C GLY A 168 7.79 21.30 13.77
N SER A 169 6.97 21.52 14.80
CA SER A 169 5.92 20.57 15.17
C SER A 169 4.83 20.54 14.10
N TYR A 170 4.35 19.33 13.82
CA TYR A 170 3.33 19.10 12.82
C TYR A 170 2.05 19.89 13.14
N SER A 171 1.50 20.54 12.12
CA SER A 171 0.16 21.14 12.20
C SER A 171 -0.80 20.49 11.22
N LYS A 172 -0.48 20.51 9.92
CA LYS A 172 -1.36 19.98 8.87
C LYS A 172 -0.57 19.69 7.59
N SER A 173 -0.95 18.64 6.87
CA SER A 173 -0.51 18.44 5.48
C SER A 173 -1.59 17.76 4.65
N GLU A 174 -1.55 17.95 3.33
CA GLU A 174 -2.56 17.39 2.42
C GLU A 174 -2.08 17.43 0.96
N TYR A 175 -2.57 16.48 0.16
CA TYR A 175 -2.51 16.56 -1.30
C TYR A 175 -3.69 17.38 -1.84
N ILE A 176 -3.40 18.28 -2.78
CA ILE A 176 -4.38 19.16 -3.42
C ILE A 176 -4.27 19.04 -4.93
N THR A 177 -5.39 18.77 -5.60
CA THR A 177 -5.45 18.82 -7.07
C THR A 177 -5.86 20.21 -7.51
N LEU A 178 -5.05 20.83 -8.37
CA LEU A 178 -5.19 22.22 -8.79
C LEU A 178 -5.62 22.32 -10.26
N LYS A 179 -6.19 23.47 -10.62
CA LYS A 179 -6.56 23.84 -12.00
C LYS A 179 -5.89 25.17 -12.34
N GLN A 180 -5.53 25.37 -13.61
CA GLN A 180 -4.91 26.62 -14.05
C GLN A 180 -5.81 27.81 -13.69
N SER A 181 -5.20 28.88 -13.18
CA SER A 181 -5.90 30.12 -12.82
C SER A 181 -5.00 31.31 -13.09
N GLU A 182 -5.54 32.35 -13.74
CA GLU A 182 -4.86 33.61 -14.05
C GLU A 182 -5.20 34.74 -13.07
N ILE A 183 -5.83 34.42 -11.94
CA ILE A 183 -6.26 35.41 -10.96
C ILE A 183 -5.04 36.12 -10.36
N ARG A 184 -5.05 37.46 -10.33
CA ARG A 184 -4.06 38.26 -9.59
C ARG A 184 -4.23 38.01 -8.09
N ILE A 185 -3.23 37.42 -7.46
CA ILE A 185 -3.27 36.99 -6.06
C ILE A 185 -2.61 38.03 -5.16
N SER A 186 -3.22 38.30 -4.01
CA SER A 186 -2.60 39.08 -2.92
C SER A 186 -1.92 38.14 -1.92
N PRO A 187 -0.76 38.50 -1.36
CA PRO A 187 -0.10 37.70 -0.31
C PRO A 187 -0.80 37.80 1.06
N ASN A 188 -1.78 38.68 1.23
CA ASN A 188 -2.43 38.92 2.52
C ASN A 188 -3.40 37.79 2.89
N CYS A 189 -3.22 37.21 4.08
CA CYS A 189 -4.07 36.18 4.65
C CYS A 189 -4.06 36.24 6.18
N ASN A 190 -5.26 36.34 6.76
CA ASN A 190 -5.44 36.54 8.21
C ASN A 190 -5.93 35.27 8.93
N SER A 191 -6.01 34.14 8.21
CA SER A 191 -6.43 32.85 8.75
C SER A 191 -5.75 31.69 8.04
N VAL A 192 -5.65 30.54 8.71
CA VAL A 192 -5.14 29.29 8.12
C VAL A 192 -5.96 28.86 6.89
N LYS A 193 -7.28 29.12 6.88
CA LYS A 193 -8.13 28.84 5.72
C LYS A 193 -7.72 29.68 4.51
N SER A 194 -7.60 31.00 4.68
CA SER A 194 -7.13 31.89 3.62
C SER A 194 -5.68 31.59 3.18
N LEU A 195 -4.82 31.14 4.11
CA LEU A 195 -3.47 30.68 3.78
C LEU A 195 -3.49 29.50 2.82
N ILE A 196 -4.31 28.48 3.09
CA ILE A 196 -4.46 27.30 2.21
C ILE A 196 -5.03 27.71 0.84
N GLU A 197 -5.97 28.66 0.79
CA GLU A 197 -6.52 29.19 -0.46
C GLU A 197 -5.42 29.89 -1.29
N ILE A 198 -4.59 30.72 -0.67
CA ILE A 198 -3.46 31.35 -1.37
C ILE A 198 -2.43 30.31 -1.83
N LEU A 199 -2.10 29.30 -1.02
CA LEU A 199 -1.20 28.21 -1.44
C LEU A 199 -1.73 27.47 -2.67
N ARG A 200 -3.05 27.19 -2.72
CA ARG A 200 -3.71 26.62 -3.91
C ARG A 200 -3.55 27.52 -5.12
N GLN A 201 -3.73 28.83 -4.95
CA GLN A 201 -3.59 29.78 -6.06
C GLN A 201 -2.13 29.90 -6.53
N ILE A 202 -1.16 29.94 -5.63
CA ILE A 202 0.28 29.92 -5.97
C ILE A 202 0.60 28.68 -6.80
N GLY A 203 0.25 27.47 -6.34
CA GLY A 203 0.50 26.25 -7.09
C GLY A 203 -0.18 26.24 -8.47
N SER A 204 -1.37 26.85 -8.59
CA SER A 204 -2.15 26.93 -9.84
C SER A 204 -1.47 27.77 -10.92
N MET A 205 -0.55 28.66 -10.56
CA MET A 205 0.25 29.47 -11.50
C MET A 205 1.43 28.70 -12.10
N TYR A 206 1.82 27.56 -11.51
CA TYR A 206 3.07 26.87 -11.82
C TYR A 206 2.86 25.42 -12.31
N LEU A 207 1.71 25.12 -12.92
CA LEU A 207 1.32 23.77 -13.34
C LEU A 207 2.15 23.18 -14.49
N ASP A 208 2.84 24.02 -15.28
CA ASP A 208 3.61 23.57 -16.44
C ASP A 208 4.89 22.82 -16.07
N ASN A 209 5.44 23.10 -14.89
CA ASN A 209 6.68 22.53 -14.40
C ASN A 209 6.49 21.97 -12.98
N ARG A 210 7.55 21.37 -12.43
CA ARG A 210 7.58 20.90 -11.06
C ARG A 210 8.43 21.83 -10.22
N TYR A 211 7.89 22.21 -9.07
CA TYR A 211 8.52 23.14 -8.14
C TYR A 211 8.33 22.68 -6.72
N HIS A 212 9.22 23.19 -5.88
CA HIS A 212 9.11 23.18 -4.45
C HIS A 212 9.20 24.61 -3.94
N PHE A 213 8.28 25.00 -3.07
CA PHE A 213 8.29 26.28 -2.38
C PHE A 213 8.48 26.05 -0.89
N GLU A 214 9.37 26.82 -0.28
CA GLU A 214 9.38 27.03 1.16
C GLU A 214 8.74 28.37 1.45
N TRP A 215 7.86 28.40 2.43
CA TRP A 215 7.09 29.59 2.78
C TRP A 215 7.00 29.79 4.28
N VAL A 216 6.81 31.05 4.66
CA VAL A 216 6.56 31.47 6.04
C VAL A 216 5.32 32.36 6.08
N TRP A 217 4.54 32.25 7.14
CA TRP A 217 3.35 33.06 7.37
C TRP A 217 3.50 33.84 8.67
N ASP A 218 3.37 35.15 8.60
CA ASP A 218 3.59 36.08 9.73
C ASP A 218 2.28 36.46 10.46
N ASN A 219 1.23 35.65 10.29
CA ASN A 219 -0.16 35.87 10.75
C ASN A 219 -0.98 36.89 9.93
N ASN A 220 -0.35 37.70 9.07
CA ASN A 220 -1.03 38.69 8.24
C ASN A 220 -0.87 38.40 6.74
N ARG A 221 0.26 37.82 6.33
CA ARG A 221 0.56 37.50 4.94
C ARG A 221 1.54 36.35 4.80
N ILE A 222 1.51 35.72 3.63
CA ILE A 222 2.48 34.69 3.25
C ILE A 222 3.70 35.30 2.57
N TRP A 223 4.85 34.71 2.85
CA TRP A 223 6.13 35.00 2.22
C TRP A 223 6.74 33.73 1.65
N ILE A 224 7.10 33.75 0.37
CA ILE A 224 7.90 32.70 -0.27
C ILE A 224 9.36 32.99 0.01
N VAL A 225 10.01 32.09 0.75
CA VAL A 225 11.41 32.22 1.17
C VAL A 225 12.37 31.39 0.33
N GLN A 226 11.84 30.40 -0.42
CA GLN A 226 12.58 29.62 -1.41
C GLN A 226 11.63 29.13 -2.51
N LYS A 227 12.13 29.05 -3.74
CA LYS A 227 11.48 28.40 -4.88
C LYS A 227 12.54 27.61 -5.63
N ASP A 228 12.34 26.31 -5.75
CA ASP A 228 13.25 25.43 -6.49
C ASP A 228 12.50 24.76 -7.62
N LYS A 229 13.09 24.75 -8.82
CA LYS A 229 12.57 24.03 -9.97
C LYS A 229 13.17 22.63 -9.99
N GLU A 230 12.34 21.60 -10.05
CA GLU A 230 12.82 20.22 -10.14
C GLU A 230 13.39 19.94 -11.54
N LEU A 231 14.63 19.43 -11.57
CA LEU A 231 15.24 18.89 -12.78
C LEU A 231 14.85 17.41 -12.91
N ILE A 232 14.03 17.09 -13.92
CA ILE A 232 13.58 15.72 -14.14
C ILE A 232 14.78 14.88 -14.61
N ASN A 233 15.02 13.75 -13.95
CA ASN A 233 15.96 12.75 -14.44
C ASN A 233 15.42 12.14 -15.74
N ILE A 234 16.01 12.53 -16.87
CA ILE A 234 15.64 12.02 -18.20
C ILE A 234 16.18 10.60 -18.39
N ASN A 235 17.08 10.13 -17.53
CA ASN A 235 17.81 8.89 -17.75
C ASN A 235 16.87 7.66 -17.78
N THR A 236 16.70 7.04 -18.95
CA THR A 236 15.70 5.97 -19.17
C THR A 236 16.28 4.57 -19.00
N HIS A 237 17.24 4.36 -18.10
CA HIS A 237 17.86 3.03 -17.93
C HIS A 237 16.77 2.02 -17.61
N LYS A 238 16.58 1.08 -18.54
CA LYS A 238 15.64 -0.02 -18.35
C LYS A 238 16.28 -1.00 -17.37
N PRO A 239 15.55 -1.49 -16.35
CA PRO A 239 16.06 -2.53 -15.47
C PRO A 239 16.69 -3.70 -16.24
N GLY A 240 17.86 -4.15 -15.81
CA GLY A 240 18.61 -5.26 -16.41
C GLY A 240 19.20 -4.99 -17.82
N SER A 241 19.03 -3.80 -18.39
CA SER A 241 19.37 -3.55 -19.79
C SER A 241 20.87 -3.56 -20.12
N GLU A 242 21.74 -3.22 -19.15
CA GLU A 242 23.21 -3.24 -19.34
C GLU A 242 23.79 -4.66 -19.54
N TRP A 243 22.98 -5.68 -19.27
CA TRP A 243 23.35 -7.08 -19.29
C TRP A 243 22.62 -7.91 -20.33
N ILE A 244 21.76 -7.27 -21.13
CA ILE A 244 21.15 -7.88 -22.32
C ILE A 244 22.27 -8.29 -23.28
N GLY A 245 22.32 -9.58 -23.63
CA GLY A 245 23.32 -10.14 -24.56
C GLY A 245 24.69 -10.49 -23.95
N LYS A 246 24.94 -10.17 -22.67
CA LYS A 246 26.15 -10.62 -21.94
C LYS A 246 26.00 -12.00 -21.30
N LEU A 247 24.77 -12.48 -21.18
CA LEU A 247 24.50 -13.83 -20.72
C LEU A 247 24.85 -14.82 -21.83
N THR A 248 25.81 -15.70 -21.55
CA THR A 248 26.02 -16.90 -22.35
C THR A 248 24.76 -17.76 -22.26
N LYS A 249 24.23 -18.21 -23.41
CA LYS A 249 23.17 -19.22 -23.44
C LYS A 249 23.60 -20.36 -22.54
N ILE A 250 22.73 -20.74 -21.60
CA ILE A 250 23.01 -21.84 -20.67
C ILE A 250 23.49 -23.04 -21.47
N ILE A 251 24.69 -23.49 -21.14
CA ILE A 251 25.19 -24.79 -21.56
C ILE A 251 24.27 -25.81 -20.90
N ASP A 252 23.58 -26.59 -21.73
CA ASP A 252 22.63 -27.64 -21.35
C ASP A 252 23.10 -28.38 -20.09
N SER A 253 22.48 -28.07 -18.95
CA SER A 253 22.85 -28.62 -17.63
C SER A 253 22.79 -30.14 -17.62
N ASN A 254 21.98 -30.72 -18.50
CA ASN A 254 21.82 -32.16 -18.71
C ASN A 254 23.04 -32.87 -19.29
N LYS A 255 24.08 -32.14 -19.74
CA LYS A 255 25.26 -32.72 -20.40
C LYS A 255 26.51 -32.80 -19.54
N TYR A 256 26.52 -32.21 -18.35
CA TYR A 256 27.68 -32.24 -17.45
C TYR A 256 27.36 -33.08 -16.22
N GLU A 257 28.20 -34.08 -15.94
CA GLU A 257 28.10 -34.92 -14.76
C GLU A 257 28.92 -34.30 -13.62
N LEU A 258 28.25 -33.98 -12.51
CA LEU A 258 28.90 -33.35 -11.34
C LEU A 258 29.79 -34.36 -10.63
N GLU A 259 31.02 -33.95 -10.30
CA GLU A 259 32.00 -34.80 -9.63
C GLU A 259 32.02 -34.59 -8.11
N CYS A 260 31.57 -33.44 -7.63
CA CYS A 260 31.71 -33.01 -6.24
C CYS A 260 30.47 -32.31 -5.68
N LEU A 261 29.83 -31.42 -6.44
CA LEU A 261 28.66 -30.68 -5.98
C LEU A 261 27.40 -31.56 -6.01
N ASN A 262 26.56 -31.42 -4.99
CA ASN A 262 25.26 -32.06 -4.95
C ASN A 262 24.18 -31.22 -5.65
N THR A 263 23.10 -31.87 -6.04
CA THR A 263 21.87 -31.23 -6.51
C THR A 263 20.78 -31.38 -5.45
N VAL A 264 19.64 -30.72 -5.66
CA VAL A 264 18.42 -30.91 -4.85
C VAL A 264 18.00 -32.38 -4.74
N LYS A 265 18.30 -33.20 -5.76
CA LYS A 265 17.95 -34.63 -5.78
C LYS A 265 18.99 -35.51 -5.07
N THR A 266 20.26 -35.12 -5.05
CA THR A 266 21.35 -35.96 -4.53
C THR A 266 21.77 -35.61 -3.10
N THR A 267 21.48 -34.39 -2.63
CA THR A 267 21.77 -34.00 -1.24
C THR A 267 20.99 -34.87 -0.25
N LYS A 268 21.68 -35.35 0.78
CA LYS A 268 21.09 -36.13 1.88
C LYS A 268 20.73 -35.26 3.09
N ASN A 269 21.28 -34.05 3.16
CA ASN A 269 21.07 -33.13 4.28
C ASN A 269 19.78 -32.33 4.09
N ILE A 270 19.22 -31.88 5.21
CA ILE A 270 18.00 -31.06 5.23
C ILE A 270 18.41 -29.61 5.39
N TRP A 271 18.37 -28.86 4.29
CA TRP A 271 18.58 -27.42 4.26
C TRP A 271 17.25 -26.74 3.96
N GLY A 272 16.78 -25.83 4.81
CA GLY A 272 15.46 -25.22 4.58
C GLY A 272 15.34 -24.41 3.28
N LYS A 273 16.42 -23.87 2.69
CA LYS A 273 16.36 -23.32 1.33
C LYS A 273 16.13 -24.39 0.27
N ILE A 274 16.64 -25.60 0.48
CA ILE A 274 16.38 -26.75 -0.38
C ILE A 274 14.98 -27.30 -0.14
N GLU A 275 14.48 -27.26 1.09
CA GLU A 275 13.08 -27.58 1.40
C GLU A 275 12.11 -26.61 0.70
N CYS A 276 12.50 -25.35 0.50
CA CYS A 276 11.72 -24.42 -0.33
C CYS A 276 11.53 -24.99 -1.74
N ILE A 277 12.61 -25.44 -2.37
CA ILE A 277 12.57 -26.01 -3.72
C ILE A 277 11.79 -27.32 -3.75
N LYS A 278 11.98 -28.21 -2.77
CA LYS A 278 11.20 -29.46 -2.67
C LYS A 278 9.69 -29.18 -2.56
N THR A 279 9.31 -28.11 -1.86
CA THR A 279 7.91 -27.66 -1.77
C THR A 279 7.40 -27.17 -3.12
N PHE A 280 8.21 -26.44 -3.89
CA PHE A 280 7.80 -25.99 -5.23
C PHE A 280 7.60 -27.18 -6.17
N ILE A 281 8.50 -28.16 -6.13
CA ILE A 281 8.39 -29.40 -6.91
C ILE A 281 7.10 -30.16 -6.53
N SER A 282 6.78 -30.28 -5.24
CA SER A 282 5.55 -30.99 -4.81
C SER A 282 4.27 -30.22 -5.15
N CYS A 283 4.36 -28.92 -5.38
CA CYS A 283 3.25 -28.07 -5.81
C CYS A 283 3.15 -27.92 -7.35
N ASP A 284 3.96 -28.65 -8.11
CA ASP A 284 4.06 -28.54 -9.58
C ASP A 284 4.35 -27.09 -10.03
N LEU A 285 5.31 -26.45 -9.37
CA LEU A 285 5.76 -25.09 -9.65
C LEU A 285 7.16 -25.07 -10.26
N PRO A 286 7.48 -24.06 -11.09
CA PRO A 286 8.84 -23.90 -11.59
C PRO A 286 9.82 -23.60 -10.45
N TYR A 287 11.07 -24.03 -10.60
CA TYR A 287 12.12 -23.81 -9.61
C TYR A 287 13.48 -23.59 -10.28
N GLY A 288 14.40 -22.95 -9.55
CA GLY A 288 15.77 -22.71 -10.00
C GLY A 288 16.71 -23.88 -9.74
N GLU A 289 17.65 -24.13 -10.65
CA GLU A 289 18.71 -25.10 -10.40
C GLU A 289 19.67 -24.57 -9.32
N ILE A 290 19.90 -25.40 -8.29
CA ILE A 290 20.85 -25.14 -7.21
C ILE A 290 21.84 -26.29 -7.10
N TYR A 291 23.12 -25.94 -7.03
CA TYR A 291 24.24 -26.83 -6.76
C TYR A 291 24.76 -26.58 -5.35
N ILE A 292 25.09 -27.63 -4.62
CA ILE A 292 25.26 -27.62 -3.18
C ILE A 292 26.67 -28.11 -2.86
N LEU A 293 27.46 -27.27 -2.23
CA LEU A 293 28.70 -27.67 -1.58
C LEU A 293 28.43 -27.89 -0.10
N GLU A 294 28.57 -29.14 0.33
CA GLU A 294 28.31 -29.60 1.68
C GLU A 294 29.26 -30.74 2.04
N GLY A 295 29.46 -30.97 3.35
CA GLY A 295 30.30 -32.03 3.87
C GLY A 295 31.50 -31.50 4.65
N GLN A 296 31.67 -31.98 5.87
CA GLN A 296 32.68 -31.45 6.78
C GLN A 296 34.12 -31.61 6.27
N GLU A 297 34.46 -32.76 5.67
CA GLU A 297 35.81 -33.00 5.15
C GLU A 297 36.18 -32.01 4.04
N ILE A 298 35.29 -31.80 3.07
CA ILE A 298 35.57 -30.90 1.96
C ILE A 298 35.62 -29.43 2.39
N LEU A 299 34.74 -29.02 3.31
CA LEU A 299 34.76 -27.66 3.85
C LEU A 299 36.02 -27.42 4.70
N GLN A 300 36.49 -28.42 5.45
CA GLN A 300 37.74 -28.35 6.20
C GLN A 300 38.95 -28.25 5.26
N ASN A 301 38.97 -28.99 4.15
CA ASN A 301 40.01 -28.90 3.14
C ASN A 301 40.07 -27.50 2.51
N ILE A 302 38.92 -26.93 2.16
CA ILE A 302 38.85 -25.58 1.58
C ILE A 302 39.36 -24.53 2.57
N LEU A 303 39.03 -24.63 3.85
CA LEU A 303 39.56 -23.72 4.89
C LEU A 303 41.10 -23.75 4.96
N ASN A 304 41.70 -24.92 4.69
CA ASN A 304 43.16 -25.10 4.61
C ASN A 304 43.74 -24.77 3.22
N GLU A 305 42.96 -24.11 2.35
CA GLU A 305 43.30 -23.78 0.96
C GLU A 305 43.56 -25.01 0.05
N ILE A 306 43.04 -26.18 0.42
CA ILE A 306 43.14 -27.42 -0.35
C ILE A 306 41.85 -27.63 -1.15
N TYR A 307 41.94 -27.57 -2.48
CA TYR A 307 40.80 -27.70 -3.38
C TYR A 307 40.89 -29.00 -4.19
N PRO A 308 39.97 -29.97 -3.99
CA PRO A 308 39.94 -31.19 -4.79
C PRO A 308 39.75 -30.88 -6.28
N LYS A 309 40.38 -31.67 -7.16
CA LYS A 309 40.26 -31.51 -8.61
C LYS A 309 38.81 -31.62 -9.09
N SER A 310 38.03 -32.52 -8.49
CA SER A 310 36.59 -32.70 -8.76
C SER A 310 35.80 -31.43 -8.49
N LEU A 311 36.04 -30.76 -7.36
CA LEU A 311 35.42 -29.47 -7.04
C LEU A 311 35.81 -28.40 -8.06
N LEU A 312 37.09 -28.31 -8.42
CA LEU A 312 37.54 -27.33 -9.41
C LEU A 312 36.92 -27.56 -10.79
N ASN A 313 36.72 -28.81 -11.21
CA ASN A 313 36.03 -29.13 -12.46
C ASN A 313 34.59 -28.60 -12.45
N ASP A 314 33.83 -28.90 -11.39
CA ASP A 314 32.45 -28.43 -11.22
C ASP A 314 32.35 -26.90 -11.18
N LEU A 315 33.23 -26.24 -10.43
CA LEU A 315 33.27 -24.77 -10.35
C LEU A 315 33.64 -24.12 -11.70
N ASN A 316 34.61 -24.69 -12.43
CA ASN A 316 34.97 -24.23 -13.78
C ASN A 316 33.80 -24.37 -14.76
N TRP A 317 32.99 -25.42 -14.62
CA TRP A 317 31.79 -25.58 -15.44
C TRP A 317 30.69 -24.57 -15.06
N LEU A 318 30.47 -24.34 -13.77
CA LEU A 318 29.49 -23.37 -13.29
C LEU A 318 29.80 -21.95 -13.77
N ILE A 319 31.06 -21.51 -13.63
CA ILE A 319 31.48 -20.13 -13.88
C ILE A 319 31.47 -19.73 -15.37
N LYS A 320 31.21 -20.67 -16.29
CA LYS A 320 30.99 -20.39 -17.73
C LYS A 320 29.83 -19.42 -17.99
N SER A 321 28.96 -19.24 -16.99
CA SER A 321 28.03 -18.13 -16.87
C SER A 321 28.23 -17.52 -15.48
N PRO A 322 27.96 -16.22 -15.29
CA PRO A 322 28.08 -15.61 -13.98
C PRO A 322 27.20 -16.30 -12.94
N ILE A 323 27.71 -16.43 -11.71
CA ILE A 323 27.07 -17.17 -10.62
C ILE A 323 26.84 -16.31 -9.38
N ILE A 324 25.91 -16.76 -8.54
CA ILE A 324 25.69 -16.26 -7.19
C ILE A 324 25.89 -17.41 -6.21
N ILE A 325 26.59 -17.15 -5.12
CA ILE A 325 26.71 -18.08 -4.00
C ILE A 325 25.89 -17.53 -2.83
N ARG A 326 25.00 -18.37 -2.31
CA ARG A 326 24.25 -18.15 -1.07
C ARG A 326 24.69 -19.18 -0.03
N MET A 327 24.37 -18.93 1.24
CA MET A 327 24.61 -19.91 2.30
C MET A 327 23.31 -20.39 2.92
N ASP A 328 23.30 -21.61 3.44
CA ASP A 328 22.30 -22.08 4.41
C ASP A 328 23.01 -22.70 5.61
N ILE A 329 22.36 -22.67 6.76
CA ILE A 329 22.85 -23.29 7.98
C ILE A 329 21.75 -24.09 8.65
N ASN A 330 22.14 -25.16 9.34
CA ASN A 330 21.27 -25.98 10.17
C ASN A 330 21.72 -25.93 11.63
N ASP A 331 21.69 -24.73 12.20
CA ASP A 331 22.09 -24.47 13.59
C ASP A 331 20.95 -23.76 14.33
N GLU A 332 20.52 -24.30 15.47
CA GLU A 332 19.40 -23.75 16.25
C GLU A 332 19.73 -22.42 16.91
N LYS A 333 21.01 -22.14 17.18
CA LYS A 333 21.45 -20.92 17.88
C LYS A 333 21.60 -19.74 16.94
N LYS A 334 21.85 -19.98 15.64
CA LYS A 334 22.08 -18.92 14.66
C LYS A 334 20.90 -18.74 13.71
N SER A 335 20.49 -17.48 13.51
CA SER A 335 19.41 -17.16 12.58
C SER A 335 19.79 -17.50 11.14
N ARG A 336 18.84 -18.11 10.43
CA ARG A 336 18.96 -18.46 9.00
C ARG A 336 18.62 -17.28 8.07
N THR A 337 18.17 -16.16 8.63
CA THR A 337 17.78 -14.97 7.88
C THR A 337 18.99 -14.11 7.54
N LEU A 338 18.95 -13.46 6.36
CA LEU A 338 20.01 -12.57 5.88
C LEU A 338 21.43 -13.18 5.93
N LEU A 339 21.56 -14.50 5.77
CA LEU A 339 22.88 -15.12 5.61
C LEU A 339 23.64 -14.50 4.42
N PRO A 340 24.99 -14.49 4.47
CA PRO A 340 25.83 -13.93 3.43
C PRO A 340 25.53 -14.48 2.04
N ARG A 341 25.79 -13.64 1.05
CA ARG A 341 25.64 -13.93 -0.37
C ARG A 341 26.68 -13.11 -1.13
N THR A 342 27.27 -13.68 -2.17
CA THR A 342 28.15 -12.94 -3.10
C THR A 342 27.35 -11.97 -3.95
N GLU A 343 27.94 -10.93 -4.51
CA GLU A 343 27.41 -10.32 -5.74
C GLU A 343 27.59 -11.29 -6.93
N THR A 344 27.64 -10.77 -8.15
CA THR A 344 27.79 -11.57 -9.36
C THR A 344 29.25 -11.96 -9.56
N LEU A 345 29.56 -13.25 -9.46
CA LEU A 345 30.93 -13.74 -9.59
C LEU A 345 31.22 -14.22 -11.01
N HIS A 346 32.46 -13.95 -11.45
CA HIS A 346 32.92 -14.22 -12.81
C HIS A 346 34.15 -15.12 -12.89
N ASN A 347 34.84 -15.34 -11.77
CA ASN A 347 36.04 -16.15 -11.72
C ASN A 347 36.10 -16.99 -10.44
N ILE A 348 36.95 -18.03 -10.46
CA ILE A 348 37.07 -18.98 -9.36
C ILE A 348 37.75 -18.37 -8.13
N ASP A 349 38.62 -17.39 -8.29
CA ASP A 349 39.35 -16.81 -7.15
C ASP A 349 38.40 -16.06 -6.22
N GLU A 350 37.43 -15.33 -6.77
CA GLU A 350 36.33 -14.73 -6.00
C GLU A 350 35.46 -15.76 -5.27
N VAL A 351 35.21 -16.92 -5.92
CA VAL A 351 34.47 -18.04 -5.32
C VAL A 351 35.20 -18.57 -4.09
N LYS A 352 36.52 -18.82 -4.24
CA LYS A 352 37.39 -19.29 -3.17
C LYS A 352 37.44 -18.29 -2.02
N GLU A 353 37.65 -17.01 -2.33
CA GLU A 353 37.70 -15.95 -1.34
C GLU A 353 36.41 -15.91 -0.51
N PHE A 354 35.24 -15.94 -1.17
CA PHE A 354 33.96 -15.91 -0.46
C PHE A 354 33.77 -17.13 0.45
N ILE A 355 34.08 -18.34 -0.02
CA ILE A 355 33.92 -19.57 0.77
C ILE A 355 34.86 -19.55 1.96
N CYS A 356 36.16 -19.31 1.75
CA CYS A 356 37.16 -19.27 2.83
C CYS A 356 36.84 -18.18 3.87
N LYS A 357 36.50 -16.97 3.43
CA LYS A 357 36.14 -15.85 4.34
C LYS A 357 34.99 -16.23 5.25
N ASN A 358 33.93 -16.84 4.71
CA ASN A 358 32.78 -17.23 5.50
C ASN A 358 33.10 -18.44 6.39
N LEU A 359 33.79 -19.47 5.91
CA LEU A 359 34.21 -20.60 6.75
C LEU A 359 35.06 -20.15 7.95
N THR A 360 35.99 -19.22 7.75
CA THR A 360 36.77 -18.60 8.84
C THR A 360 35.87 -17.88 9.84
N LYS A 361 34.90 -17.08 9.36
CA LYS A 361 33.91 -16.40 10.23
C LYS A 361 33.10 -17.43 11.04
N PHE A 362 32.49 -18.42 10.41
CA PHE A 362 31.64 -19.41 11.09
C PHE A 362 32.44 -20.33 12.03
N SER A 363 33.69 -20.65 11.69
CA SER A 363 34.61 -21.37 12.58
C SER A 363 34.89 -20.57 13.86
N SER A 364 35.13 -19.26 13.74
CA SER A 364 35.33 -18.37 14.90
C SER A 364 34.10 -18.27 15.81
N GLU A 365 32.90 -18.47 15.24
CA GLU A 365 31.62 -18.50 15.96
C GLU A 365 31.26 -19.91 16.49
N LYS A 366 32.14 -20.90 16.32
CA LYS A 366 32.00 -22.28 16.78
C LYS A 366 30.84 -23.05 16.13
N ILE A 367 30.54 -22.80 14.87
CA ILE A 367 29.54 -23.56 14.11
C ILE A 367 30.21 -24.73 13.40
N SER A 368 29.65 -25.93 13.57
CA SER A 368 30.14 -27.15 12.90
C SER A 368 29.96 -27.06 11.39
N PHE A 369 30.94 -27.55 10.62
CA PHE A 369 30.87 -27.57 9.16
C PHE A 369 29.82 -28.55 8.61
N GLU A 370 29.41 -29.54 9.39
CA GLU A 370 28.22 -30.36 9.07
C GLU A 370 26.93 -29.53 8.98
N ASN A 371 26.89 -28.38 9.65
CA ASN A 371 25.72 -27.50 9.71
C ASN A 371 25.81 -26.32 8.74
N ILE A 372 26.74 -26.33 7.78
CA ILE A 372 26.95 -25.24 6.81
C ILE A 372 26.90 -25.82 5.39
N CYS A 373 26.21 -25.13 4.49
CA CYS A 373 26.36 -25.38 3.06
C CYS A 373 26.43 -24.08 2.24
N PHE A 374 27.05 -24.21 1.07
CA PHE A 374 27.09 -23.17 0.05
C PHE A 374 26.21 -23.59 -1.13
N LEU A 375 25.33 -22.69 -1.54
CA LEU A 375 24.33 -22.88 -2.58
C LEU A 375 24.69 -22.02 -3.78
N PHE A 376 25.07 -22.67 -4.87
CA PHE A 376 25.45 -22.06 -6.14
C PHE A 376 24.25 -22.06 -7.07
N HIS A 377 24.01 -20.93 -7.71
CA HIS A 377 23.08 -20.85 -8.84
C HIS A 377 23.62 -19.87 -9.88
N ARG A 378 23.27 -20.09 -11.14
CA ARG A 378 23.57 -19.10 -12.20
C ARG A 378 22.82 -17.80 -11.90
N PHE A 379 23.41 -16.67 -12.25
CA PHE A 379 22.78 -15.37 -12.04
C PHE A 379 21.47 -15.28 -12.82
N ILE A 380 20.38 -14.95 -12.14
CA ILE A 380 19.04 -14.83 -12.71
C ILE A 380 18.75 -13.33 -12.83
N ILE A 381 18.77 -12.82 -14.05
CA ILE A 381 18.42 -11.43 -14.34
C ILE A 381 16.92 -11.32 -14.65
N SER A 382 16.27 -10.32 -14.06
CA SER A 382 14.83 -10.07 -14.18
C SER A 382 14.56 -8.57 -14.27
N ASN A 383 13.52 -8.17 -15.00
CA ASN A 383 13.15 -6.75 -15.03
C ASN A 383 12.53 -6.30 -13.70
N SER A 384 11.82 -7.20 -13.00
CA SER A 384 11.16 -6.94 -11.73
C SER A 384 11.40 -8.05 -10.71
N CYS A 385 11.07 -7.76 -9.46
CA CYS A 385 11.11 -8.71 -8.36
C CYS A 385 9.91 -8.49 -7.42
N ALA A 386 9.54 -9.52 -6.65
CA ALA A 386 8.43 -9.42 -5.71
C ALA A 386 8.62 -10.25 -4.44
N PHE A 387 8.00 -9.78 -3.35
CA PHE A 387 7.60 -10.58 -2.20
C PHE A 387 6.09 -10.77 -2.23
N ALA A 388 5.60 -11.99 -2.02
CA ALA A 388 4.17 -12.27 -1.90
C ALA A 388 3.85 -13.00 -0.60
N LEU A 389 2.87 -12.50 0.13
CA LEU A 389 2.36 -13.06 1.37
C LEU A 389 0.96 -13.66 1.15
N SER A 390 0.76 -14.92 1.57
CA SER A 390 -0.55 -15.58 1.58
C SER A 390 -0.71 -16.44 2.82
N LYS A 391 -1.99 -16.65 3.18
CA LYS A 391 -2.42 -17.56 4.24
C LYS A 391 -3.13 -18.77 3.64
N PRO A 392 -3.04 -19.95 4.29
CA PRO A 392 -3.70 -21.14 3.81
C PRO A 392 -5.23 -20.93 3.81
N ASN A 393 -5.89 -21.45 2.79
CA ASN A 393 -7.34 -21.39 2.57
C ASN A 393 -7.93 -19.98 2.40
N ILE A 394 -7.12 -18.93 2.33
CA ILE A 394 -7.59 -17.56 2.05
C ILE A 394 -7.16 -17.23 0.62
N PRO A 395 -8.10 -16.99 -0.32
CA PRO A 395 -7.76 -16.78 -1.73
C PRO A 395 -7.26 -15.35 -2.01
N ARG A 396 -6.35 -14.84 -1.18
CA ARG A 396 -5.77 -13.50 -1.26
C ARG A 396 -4.25 -13.54 -1.13
N ALA A 397 -3.59 -12.55 -1.73
CA ALA A 397 -2.17 -12.30 -1.51
C ALA A 397 -1.89 -10.81 -1.36
N ARG A 398 -0.95 -10.50 -0.48
CA ARG A 398 -0.29 -9.20 -0.35
C ARG A 398 1.03 -9.26 -1.11
N ILE A 399 1.18 -8.48 -2.18
CA ILE A 399 2.37 -8.52 -3.05
C ILE A 399 3.07 -7.16 -3.02
N ASP A 400 4.34 -7.12 -2.68
CA ASP A 400 5.19 -5.93 -2.78
C ASP A 400 6.27 -6.17 -3.84
N SER A 401 6.46 -5.24 -4.78
CA SER A 401 7.34 -5.43 -5.94
C SER A 401 8.06 -4.17 -6.40
N THR A 402 9.28 -4.34 -6.91
CA THR A 402 10.08 -3.25 -7.48
C THR A 402 10.87 -3.73 -8.69
N TRP A 403 11.65 -2.83 -9.29
CA TRP A 403 12.49 -3.14 -10.45
C TRP A 403 13.79 -3.85 -10.06
N GLY A 404 14.30 -4.67 -10.98
CA GLY A 404 15.60 -5.31 -10.87
C GLY A 404 15.64 -6.43 -9.84
N ILE A 405 16.55 -6.30 -8.87
CA ILE A 405 16.97 -7.39 -7.99
C ILE A 405 16.13 -7.45 -6.72
N VAL A 406 15.79 -8.67 -6.25
CA VAL A 406 14.89 -8.89 -5.09
C VAL A 406 15.35 -8.19 -3.80
N ASP A 407 16.65 -8.15 -3.54
CA ASP A 407 17.20 -7.47 -2.35
C ASP A 407 16.96 -5.94 -2.36
N GLY A 408 16.54 -5.36 -3.50
CA GLY A 408 16.08 -3.97 -3.57
C GLY A 408 14.81 -3.71 -2.73
N LEU A 409 13.97 -4.73 -2.52
CA LEU A 409 12.79 -4.61 -1.65
C LEU A 409 13.13 -4.39 -0.16
N TYR A 410 14.41 -4.47 0.22
CA TYR A 410 14.85 -4.26 1.61
C TYR A 410 14.87 -2.79 2.01
N PHE A 411 15.31 -1.90 1.12
CA PHE A 411 15.52 -0.48 1.46
C PHE A 411 15.13 0.49 0.35
N HIS A 412 14.69 0.02 -0.83
CA HIS A 412 14.28 0.88 -1.95
C HIS A 412 12.76 0.98 -2.04
N PRO A 413 12.22 2.06 -2.64
CA PRO A 413 10.80 2.18 -2.84
C PRO A 413 10.26 1.06 -3.75
N HIS A 414 9.00 0.69 -3.50
CA HIS A 414 8.34 -0.44 -4.16
C HIS A 414 6.87 -0.12 -4.38
N ASP A 415 6.22 -0.85 -5.27
CA ASP A 415 4.77 -0.88 -5.40
C ASP A 415 4.18 -1.95 -4.49
N SER A 416 2.93 -1.74 -4.11
CA SER A 416 2.20 -2.61 -3.20
C SER A 416 0.86 -3.00 -3.81
N PHE A 417 0.49 -4.26 -3.70
CA PHE A 417 -0.74 -4.80 -4.25
C PHE A 417 -1.44 -5.66 -3.20
N GLU A 418 -2.76 -5.63 -3.19
CA GLU A 418 -3.57 -6.68 -2.57
C GLU A 418 -4.48 -7.27 -3.62
N VAL A 419 -4.36 -8.58 -3.82
CA VAL A 419 -5.02 -9.31 -4.90
C VAL A 419 -5.89 -10.42 -4.32
N GLN A 420 -7.03 -10.67 -4.95
CA GLN A 420 -7.98 -11.71 -4.54
C GLN A 420 -8.45 -12.52 -5.74
N LYS A 421 -8.51 -13.84 -5.55
CA LYS A 421 -9.13 -14.81 -6.46
C LYS A 421 -10.56 -15.08 -6.00
N GLY A 422 -11.53 -14.39 -6.60
CA GLY A 422 -12.96 -14.72 -6.51
C GLY A 422 -13.48 -15.21 -7.86
N ASP A 423 -14.76 -14.96 -8.16
CA ASP A 423 -15.35 -15.20 -9.50
C ASP A 423 -14.62 -14.38 -10.58
N THR A 424 -14.14 -13.19 -10.19
CA THR A 424 -13.23 -12.37 -10.99
C THR A 424 -12.00 -12.00 -10.17
N PHE A 425 -10.87 -11.80 -10.86
CA PHE A 425 -9.65 -11.30 -10.24
C PHE A 425 -9.82 -9.82 -9.88
N SER A 426 -9.62 -9.50 -8.60
CA SER A 426 -9.62 -8.12 -8.10
C SER A 426 -8.24 -7.72 -7.58
N CYS A 427 -7.90 -6.45 -7.73
CA CYS A 427 -6.60 -5.91 -7.33
C CYS A 427 -6.72 -4.47 -6.82
N GLN A 428 -6.32 -4.24 -5.59
CA GLN A 428 -6.08 -2.91 -5.03
C GLN A 428 -4.58 -2.58 -5.15
N LYS A 429 -4.24 -1.35 -5.56
CA LYS A 429 -2.87 -0.95 -5.89
C LYS A 429 -2.42 0.27 -5.10
N GLY A 430 -1.20 0.21 -4.59
CA GLY A 430 -0.44 1.32 -4.00
C GLY A 430 0.82 1.54 -4.83
N ILE A 431 0.68 2.29 -5.92
CA ILE A 431 1.80 2.61 -6.81
C ILE A 431 2.61 3.77 -6.22
N ARG A 432 3.93 3.61 -6.15
CA ARG A 432 4.84 4.61 -5.58
C ARG A 432 5.84 5.09 -6.61
N CYS A 433 6.39 6.29 -6.38
CA CYS A 433 7.57 6.75 -7.10
C CYS A 433 8.79 5.91 -6.67
N LYS A 434 9.17 4.95 -7.50
CA LYS A 434 10.44 4.23 -7.40
C LYS A 434 11.54 5.18 -7.82
N THR A 435 11.98 6.07 -6.94
CA THR A 435 13.03 7.08 -7.24
C THR A 435 14.36 6.43 -7.60
N GLU A 436 14.60 5.23 -7.08
CA GLU A 436 15.76 4.39 -7.35
C GLU A 436 15.38 2.92 -7.16
N TYR A 437 16.18 2.02 -7.73
CA TYR A 437 16.07 0.58 -7.55
C TYR A 437 17.46 -0.07 -7.58
N LEU A 438 17.53 -1.32 -7.12
CA LEU A 438 18.77 -2.10 -7.12
C LEU A 438 18.91 -2.88 -8.43
N ASP A 439 20.03 -2.70 -9.11
CA ASP A 439 20.34 -3.38 -10.37
C ASP A 439 21.83 -3.73 -10.46
N ILE A 440 22.23 -4.31 -11.59
CA ILE A 440 23.59 -4.72 -11.89
C ILE A 440 24.25 -3.79 -12.92
N ASN A 441 25.47 -3.34 -12.64
CA ASN A 441 26.25 -2.55 -13.60
C ASN A 441 26.99 -3.44 -14.60
N SER A 442 27.60 -2.84 -15.63
CA SER A 442 28.34 -3.53 -16.69
C SER A 442 29.39 -4.56 -16.23
N ASN A 443 29.91 -4.44 -15.01
CA ASN A 443 30.98 -5.26 -14.44
C ASN A 443 30.47 -6.37 -13.51
N GLY A 444 29.17 -6.42 -13.26
CA GLY A 444 28.55 -7.44 -12.41
C GLY A 444 28.26 -7.00 -10.98
N ASN A 445 28.68 -5.78 -10.63
CA ASN A 445 28.49 -5.25 -9.30
C ASN A 445 27.08 -4.70 -9.13
N TRP A 446 26.54 -4.87 -7.94
CA TRP A 446 25.21 -4.42 -7.60
C TRP A 446 25.27 -2.93 -7.25
N ILE A 447 24.38 -2.13 -7.80
CA ILE A 447 24.34 -0.68 -7.59
C ILE A 447 22.90 -0.17 -7.48
N SER A 448 22.72 0.90 -6.71
CA SER A 448 21.47 1.66 -6.74
C SER A 448 21.44 2.57 -7.99
N ILE A 449 20.46 2.36 -8.86
CA ILE A 449 20.25 3.17 -10.07
C ILE A 449 19.09 4.12 -9.82
N LYS A 450 19.28 5.42 -10.10
CA LYS A 450 18.19 6.40 -10.10
C LYS A 450 17.25 6.11 -11.25
N SER A 451 15.96 5.98 -10.95
CA SER A 451 14.96 5.73 -11.97
C SER A 451 14.78 6.91 -12.91
N GLY A 452 14.51 6.57 -14.16
CA GLY A 452 14.02 7.52 -15.15
C GLY A 452 12.55 7.83 -15.02
N LYS A 453 12.14 8.93 -15.64
CA LYS A 453 10.72 9.31 -15.82
C LYS A 453 9.81 8.21 -16.38
N ASP A 454 10.38 7.23 -17.09
CA ASP A 454 9.62 6.14 -17.73
C ASP A 454 9.39 4.95 -16.77
N TYR A 455 10.12 4.87 -15.65
CA TYR A 455 10.12 3.73 -14.74
C TYR A 455 9.73 4.08 -13.30
N ASP A 456 9.91 5.33 -12.86
CA ASP A 456 9.65 5.71 -11.48
C ASP A 456 8.19 5.47 -11.03
N TRP A 457 7.20 5.88 -11.83
CA TRP A 457 5.77 5.73 -11.56
C TRP A 457 5.09 4.60 -12.34
N LYS A 458 5.85 3.85 -13.14
CA LYS A 458 5.32 2.70 -13.87
C LYS A 458 5.09 1.54 -12.90
N GLU A 459 3.98 0.83 -13.03
CA GLU A 459 3.70 -0.36 -12.21
C GLU A 459 4.79 -1.41 -12.46
N SER A 460 5.38 -1.93 -11.39
CA SER A 460 6.44 -2.95 -11.48
C SER A 460 5.93 -4.33 -11.88
N LEU A 461 4.61 -4.57 -11.79
CA LEU A 461 3.94 -5.82 -12.19
C LEU A 461 2.68 -5.54 -13.00
N SER A 462 2.47 -6.36 -14.02
CA SER A 462 1.23 -6.42 -14.80
C SER A 462 0.16 -7.28 -14.12
N LYS A 463 -1.09 -7.15 -14.57
CA LYS A 463 -2.22 -7.96 -14.08
C LYS A 463 -1.95 -9.47 -14.18
N LYS A 464 -1.39 -9.93 -15.32
CA LYS A 464 -1.10 -11.36 -15.56
C LYS A 464 -0.01 -11.90 -14.64
N GLU A 465 0.99 -11.07 -14.33
CA GLU A 465 2.04 -11.45 -13.39
C GLU A 465 1.49 -11.55 -11.96
N LEU A 466 0.65 -10.61 -11.55
CA LEU A 466 -0.03 -10.65 -10.24
C LEU A 466 -0.92 -11.89 -10.08
N GLU A 467 -1.68 -12.26 -11.13
CA GLU A 467 -2.51 -13.47 -11.15
C GLU A 467 -1.67 -14.75 -10.99
N THR A 468 -0.58 -14.86 -11.73
CA THR A 468 0.34 -16.02 -11.64
C THR A 468 1.00 -16.10 -10.26
N ILE A 469 1.47 -14.98 -9.71
CA ILE A 469 2.09 -14.93 -8.38
C ILE A 469 1.07 -15.34 -7.32
N LEU A 470 -0.16 -14.84 -7.39
CA LEU A 470 -1.24 -15.24 -6.48
C LEU A 470 -1.48 -16.76 -6.53
N GLU A 471 -1.58 -17.34 -7.73
CA GLU A 471 -1.76 -18.79 -7.87
C GLU A 471 -0.62 -19.58 -7.22
N PHE A 472 0.64 -19.21 -7.52
CA PHE A 472 1.81 -19.89 -6.99
C PHE A 472 1.84 -19.80 -5.47
N ASN A 473 1.60 -18.61 -4.92
CA ASN A 473 1.67 -18.36 -3.49
C ASN A 473 0.57 -19.10 -2.72
N LEU A 474 -0.64 -19.18 -3.27
CA LEU A 474 -1.74 -19.96 -2.68
C LEU A 474 -1.45 -21.46 -2.66
N LYS A 475 -0.88 -22.02 -3.75
CA LYS A 475 -0.47 -23.43 -3.81
C LYS A 475 0.54 -23.74 -2.69
N ILE A 476 1.55 -22.88 -2.54
CA ILE A 476 2.59 -23.04 -1.50
C ILE A 476 1.98 -22.93 -0.09
N ALA A 477 1.17 -21.91 0.17
CA ALA A 477 0.54 -21.69 1.48
C ALA A 477 -0.36 -22.88 1.89
N ASN A 478 -1.17 -23.39 0.95
CA ASN A 478 -2.08 -24.51 1.18
C ASN A 478 -1.32 -25.82 1.41
N SER A 479 -0.26 -26.07 0.65
CA SER A 479 0.61 -27.24 0.81
C SER A 479 1.26 -27.28 2.20
N LEU A 480 1.77 -26.14 2.66
CA LEU A 480 2.44 -26.02 3.96
C LEU A 480 1.48 -25.85 5.15
N LYS A 481 0.20 -25.53 4.88
CA LYS A 481 -0.82 -25.17 5.89
C LYS A 481 -0.35 -24.05 6.83
N LYS A 482 0.44 -23.11 6.32
CA LYS A 482 1.04 -22.00 7.07
C LYS A 482 1.04 -20.72 6.25
N GLU A 483 1.08 -19.58 6.94
CA GLU A 483 1.37 -18.30 6.32
C GLU A 483 2.77 -18.32 5.71
N VAL A 484 2.90 -17.84 4.48
CA VAL A 484 4.16 -17.88 3.71
C VAL A 484 4.40 -16.55 3.02
N THR A 485 5.61 -16.05 3.14
CA THR A 485 6.15 -14.99 2.29
C THR A 485 7.13 -15.60 1.30
N VAL A 486 6.84 -15.53 0.00
CA VAL A 486 7.67 -16.11 -1.06
C VAL A 486 8.36 -15.01 -1.87
N MET A 487 9.64 -15.19 -2.16
CA MET A 487 10.43 -14.38 -3.08
C MET A 487 10.19 -14.78 -4.54
N TYR A 488 10.08 -13.80 -5.44
CA TYR A 488 9.94 -14.03 -6.87
C TYR A 488 10.92 -13.19 -7.69
N PHE A 489 11.45 -13.82 -8.73
CA PHE A 489 11.97 -13.13 -9.91
C PHE A 489 10.84 -13.02 -10.94
N VAL A 490 10.68 -11.84 -11.54
CA VAL A 490 9.54 -11.55 -12.44
C VAL A 490 10.01 -10.87 -13.71
N ASP A 491 9.44 -11.31 -14.83
CA ASP A 491 9.87 -10.93 -16.18
C ASP A 491 11.36 -11.26 -16.38
N ILE A 492 11.68 -12.54 -16.11
CA ILE A 492 13.01 -13.11 -16.31
C ILE A 492 13.37 -13.12 -17.79
N PHE A 493 14.61 -12.76 -18.10
CA PHE A 493 15.14 -12.75 -19.45
C PHE A 493 15.27 -14.18 -20.00
N LYS A 494 14.81 -14.39 -21.24
CA LYS A 494 14.72 -15.71 -21.88
C LYS A 494 16.08 -16.40 -22.02
N GLU A 495 17.16 -15.63 -22.09
CA GLU A 495 18.55 -16.09 -22.18
C GLU A 495 18.96 -16.94 -20.96
N THR A 496 18.30 -16.72 -19.81
CA THR A 496 18.53 -17.49 -18.58
C THR A 496 17.89 -18.89 -18.61
N GLY A 497 17.10 -19.24 -19.64
CA GLY A 497 16.42 -20.54 -19.72
C GLY A 497 15.29 -20.78 -18.71
N TYR A 498 15.06 -19.86 -17.77
CA TYR A 498 13.98 -19.95 -16.79
C TYR A 498 12.66 -19.40 -17.35
N PRO A 499 11.51 -19.83 -16.78
CA PRO A 499 10.22 -19.21 -17.09
C PRO A 499 10.20 -17.75 -16.61
N SER A 500 9.28 -16.97 -17.18
CA SER A 500 9.17 -15.52 -16.91
C SER A 500 8.95 -15.20 -15.41
N ILE A 501 8.31 -16.09 -14.65
CA ILE A 501 8.09 -15.94 -13.21
C ILE A 501 8.64 -17.17 -12.51
N LEU A 502 9.50 -16.95 -11.50
CA LEU A 502 10.16 -18.01 -10.76
C LEU A 502 10.05 -17.76 -9.25
N PRO A 503 9.35 -18.61 -8.47
CA PRO A 503 9.44 -18.59 -7.01
C PRO A 503 10.84 -19.03 -6.58
N TRP A 504 11.36 -18.45 -5.51
CA TRP A 504 12.75 -18.65 -5.09
C TRP A 504 12.93 -19.25 -3.70
N PHE A 505 12.79 -18.45 -2.65
CA PHE A 505 12.80 -18.93 -1.27
C PHE A 505 11.61 -18.35 -0.54
N TYR A 506 11.06 -19.11 0.40
CA TYR A 506 9.99 -18.64 1.26
C TYR A 506 10.41 -18.56 2.72
N SER A 507 9.67 -17.78 3.50
CA SER A 507 9.72 -17.77 4.95
C SER A 507 8.32 -17.96 5.51
N THR A 508 8.23 -18.60 6.68
CA THR A 508 7.00 -18.79 7.46
C THR A 508 7.07 -18.02 8.78
N GLU A 509 7.89 -16.97 8.87
CA GLU A 509 7.93 -16.11 10.05
C GLU A 509 6.62 -15.34 10.19
N ASP A 510 6.07 -15.31 11.42
CA ASP A 510 4.83 -14.59 11.71
C ASP A 510 4.98 -13.09 11.44
N ILE A 511 4.04 -12.57 10.65
CA ILE A 511 3.92 -11.14 10.35
C ILE A 511 3.03 -10.52 11.42
N SER A 512 3.64 -10.07 12.52
CA SER A 512 2.91 -9.31 13.54
C SER A 512 2.71 -7.88 13.07
N ASP A 513 1.48 -7.56 12.65
CA ASP A 513 1.09 -6.21 12.29
C ASP A 513 0.94 -5.35 13.54
N SER A 514 1.79 -4.35 13.68
CA SER A 514 1.64 -3.25 14.63
C SER A 514 2.47 -2.06 14.17
N SER A 515 2.36 -1.72 12.88
CA SER A 515 2.90 -0.44 12.40
C SER A 515 2.25 0.69 13.21
N GLU A 516 3.06 1.52 13.86
CA GLU A 516 2.54 2.69 14.56
C GLU A 516 2.29 3.77 13.51
N LYS A 517 1.06 4.29 13.44
CA LYS A 517 0.74 5.43 12.57
C LYS A 517 1.41 6.68 13.13
N PHE A 518 2.36 7.25 12.39
CA PHE A 518 2.98 8.53 12.70
C PHE A 518 2.65 9.59 11.66
N THR A 519 2.83 10.84 12.04
CA THR A 519 2.50 12.04 11.26
C THR A 519 3.13 12.04 9.86
N ASP A 520 2.36 12.48 8.87
CA ASP A 520 2.68 12.48 7.42
C ASP A 520 3.75 13.50 6.99
N THR A 521 4.62 13.98 7.88
CA THR A 521 5.58 15.03 7.52
C THR A 521 6.67 14.53 6.56
N VAL A 522 6.71 15.10 5.36
CA VAL A 522 7.61 14.84 4.23
C VAL A 522 8.88 15.68 4.30
N PHE A 523 8.82 16.94 4.72
CA PHE A 523 9.97 17.84 4.65
C PHE A 523 10.52 18.30 6.01
N SER A 524 9.70 18.27 7.07
CA SER A 524 10.00 18.96 8.33
C SER A 524 10.92 18.22 9.31
N SER A 525 10.97 16.88 9.26
CA SER A 525 11.79 16.09 10.17
C SER A 525 13.26 16.13 9.75
N LYS A 526 14.19 16.36 10.69
CA LYS A 526 15.63 16.20 10.42
C LYS A 526 15.92 14.72 10.16
N ARG A 527 16.05 14.38 8.88
CA ARG A 527 16.28 13.01 8.41
C ARG A 527 17.77 12.73 8.31
N ILE A 528 18.21 11.72 9.02
CA ILE A 528 19.60 11.25 8.98
C ILE A 528 19.61 9.99 8.14
N ILE A 529 20.17 10.10 6.94
CA ILE A 529 20.32 8.97 6.03
C ILE A 529 21.52 8.16 6.50
N ILE A 530 21.31 6.85 6.68
CA ILE A 530 22.36 5.89 7.00
C ILE A 530 22.49 4.93 5.82
N THR A 531 23.66 4.97 5.18
CA THR A 531 24.05 4.11 4.06
C THR A 531 25.17 3.14 4.42
N ASN A 532 25.96 3.47 5.45
CA ASN A 532 27.14 2.72 5.88
C ASN A 532 27.48 2.91 7.37
N HIS A 533 28.45 2.14 7.87
CA HIS A 533 28.90 2.21 9.26
C HIS A 533 29.41 3.59 9.68
N SER A 534 30.18 4.28 8.82
CA SER A 534 30.77 5.59 9.15
C SER A 534 29.71 6.66 9.44
N GLU A 535 28.63 6.67 8.66
CA GLU A 535 27.50 7.59 8.88
C GLU A 535 26.77 7.29 10.19
N PHE A 536 26.61 6.01 10.53
CA PHE A 536 26.01 5.60 11.80
C PHE A 536 26.91 5.91 13.00
N ASP A 537 28.23 5.76 12.87
CA ASP A 537 29.19 6.15 13.90
C ASP A 537 29.19 7.67 14.14
N LYS A 538 29.15 8.47 13.07
CA LYS A 538 28.98 9.93 13.15
C LYS A 538 27.68 10.31 13.87
N LEU A 539 26.58 9.61 13.59
CA LEU A 539 25.32 9.80 14.31
C LEU A 539 25.50 9.53 15.81
N LYS A 540 26.07 8.37 16.19
CA LYS A 540 26.28 8.01 17.59
C LYS A 540 27.14 9.04 18.33
N GLN A 541 28.24 9.49 17.73
CA GLN A 541 29.15 10.48 18.32
C GLN A 541 28.48 11.85 18.49
N ASN A 542 27.75 12.30 17.48
CA ASN A 542 27.14 13.63 17.48
C ASN A 542 25.80 13.70 18.23
N PHE A 543 25.19 12.55 18.53
CA PHE A 543 23.84 12.51 19.13
C PHE A 543 23.71 13.31 20.43
N TYR A 544 24.77 13.35 21.25
CA TYR A 544 24.75 14.11 22.51
C TYR A 544 24.58 15.62 22.28
N PHE A 545 25.16 16.16 21.21
CA PHE A 545 25.17 17.57 20.87
C PHE A 545 23.91 18.04 20.11
N ILE A 546 23.05 17.12 19.69
CA ILE A 546 21.82 17.49 18.99
C ILE A 546 20.81 18.05 20.00
N LYS A 547 20.54 19.35 19.91
CA LYS A 547 19.61 20.08 20.81
C LYS A 547 18.16 19.59 20.69
N GLU A 548 17.74 19.17 19.49
CA GLU A 548 16.35 18.83 19.17
C GLU A 548 16.17 17.33 18.89
N LYS A 549 16.41 16.47 19.89
CA LYS A 549 16.41 15.01 19.74
C LYS A 549 15.06 14.43 19.29
N ASN A 550 13.95 15.08 19.67
CA ASN A 550 12.60 14.63 19.36
C ASN A 550 12.18 14.86 17.89
N ARG A 551 13.05 15.45 17.05
CA ARG A 551 12.74 15.80 15.65
C ARG A 551 13.61 15.06 14.63
N ILE A 552 14.32 14.04 15.08
CA ILE A 552 15.20 13.23 14.24
C ILE A 552 14.46 11.97 13.81
N SER A 553 14.62 11.60 12.54
CA SER A 553 14.31 10.27 12.04
C SER A 553 15.50 9.70 11.30
N ILE A 554 15.65 8.38 11.33
CA ILE A 554 16.71 7.65 10.62
C ILE A 554 16.11 7.10 9.33
N ILE A 555 16.68 7.41 8.17
CA ILE A 555 16.32 6.74 6.90
C ILE A 555 17.39 5.69 6.60
N LEU A 556 16.98 4.45 6.41
CA LEU A 556 17.90 3.38 6.02
C LEU A 556 17.96 3.26 4.50
N LYS A 557 19.15 3.50 3.94
CA LYS A 557 19.47 3.32 2.51
C LYS A 557 20.82 2.61 2.38
N LEU A 558 20.89 1.40 2.91
CA LEU A 558 22.15 0.65 3.00
C LEU A 558 22.73 0.37 1.62
N LYS A 559 24.05 0.49 1.52
CA LYS A 559 24.78 0.10 0.30
C LYS A 559 24.68 -1.41 0.05
N PRO A 560 24.86 -1.87 -1.22
CA PRO A 560 24.76 -3.26 -1.63
C PRO A 560 25.47 -4.26 -0.70
N GLU A 561 26.68 -3.94 -0.27
CA GLU A 561 27.51 -4.77 0.60
C GLU A 561 26.96 -4.93 2.04
N LEU A 562 26.07 -4.02 2.47
CA LEU A 562 25.44 -4.02 3.80
C LEU A 562 23.97 -4.41 3.80
N LEU A 563 23.35 -4.63 2.63
CA LEU A 563 21.91 -4.96 2.51
C LEU A 563 21.50 -6.18 3.36
N ARG A 564 22.44 -7.10 3.57
CA ARG A 564 22.24 -8.36 4.32
C ARG A 564 22.99 -8.38 5.66
N ASP A 565 23.57 -7.26 6.10
CA ASP A 565 24.26 -7.21 7.39
C ASP A 565 23.24 -7.15 8.54
N ARG A 566 22.87 -8.32 9.04
CA ARG A 566 21.92 -8.47 10.14
C ARG A 566 22.39 -7.76 11.41
N GLU A 567 23.66 -7.92 11.78
CA GLU A 567 24.22 -7.35 13.03
C GLU A 567 24.15 -5.82 12.98
N PHE A 568 24.43 -5.23 11.82
CA PHE A 568 24.32 -3.79 11.64
C PHE A 568 22.87 -3.30 11.74
N ILE A 569 21.92 -3.97 11.08
CA ILE A 569 20.49 -3.63 11.16
C ILE A 569 19.99 -3.75 12.61
N GLU A 570 20.36 -4.80 13.33
CA GLU A 570 20.02 -4.99 14.75
C GLU A 570 20.63 -3.88 15.62
N THR A 571 21.88 -3.49 15.36
CA THR A 571 22.55 -2.41 16.10
C THR A 571 21.84 -1.07 15.89
N ILE A 572 21.42 -0.77 14.67
CA ILE A 572 20.65 0.46 14.38
C ILE A 572 19.27 0.40 15.05
N GLY A 573 18.57 -0.74 14.97
CA GLY A 573 17.28 -0.94 15.63
C GLY A 573 17.36 -0.74 17.14
N ASN A 574 18.37 -1.32 17.79
CA ASN A 574 18.61 -1.16 19.23
C ASN A 574 18.90 0.29 19.62
N PHE A 575 19.76 0.97 18.84
CA PHE A 575 20.06 2.38 19.08
C PHE A 575 18.80 3.25 18.94
N SER A 576 18.01 3.02 17.89
CA SER A 576 16.73 3.70 17.64
C SER A 576 15.76 3.52 18.81
N TYR A 577 15.58 2.29 19.30
CA TYR A 577 14.72 2.00 20.44
C TYR A 577 15.20 2.71 21.72
N GLN A 578 16.49 2.60 22.06
CA GLN A 578 17.06 3.22 23.26
C GLN A 578 16.95 4.75 23.25
N LYS A 579 17.08 5.37 22.07
CA LYS A 579 17.01 6.82 21.91
C LYS A 579 15.63 7.33 21.51
N LYS A 580 14.65 6.44 21.33
CA LYS A 580 13.29 6.74 20.86
C LYS A 580 13.28 7.52 19.54
N ILE A 581 14.16 7.15 18.62
CA ILE A 581 14.27 7.77 17.29
C ILE A 581 13.53 6.88 16.28
N PRO A 582 12.50 7.36 15.58
CA PRO A 582 11.84 6.57 14.55
C PRO A 582 12.77 6.27 13.37
N ILE A 583 12.65 5.07 12.82
CA ILE A 583 13.30 4.63 11.58
C ILE A 583 12.27 4.69 10.46
N ILE A 584 12.58 5.43 9.40
CA ILE A 584 11.82 5.44 8.15
C ILE A 584 12.41 4.36 7.24
N LEU A 585 11.57 3.42 6.83
CA LEU A 585 11.90 2.35 5.89
C LEU A 585 11.14 2.59 4.58
N GLU A 586 11.87 2.66 3.45
CA GLU A 586 11.26 2.73 2.11
C GLU A 586 10.98 1.34 1.52
N GLY A 587 11.70 0.32 2.02
CA GLY A 587 11.51 -1.09 1.67
C GLY A 587 10.19 -1.69 2.15
N SER A 588 9.93 -2.91 1.69
CA SER A 588 8.71 -3.67 1.94
C SER A 588 8.57 -4.09 3.40
N ILE A 589 7.33 -4.09 3.90
CA ILE A 589 6.98 -4.68 5.21
C ILE A 589 7.15 -6.21 5.22
N LEU A 590 7.17 -6.84 4.04
CA LEU A 590 7.39 -8.26 3.87
C LEU A 590 8.88 -8.66 3.96
N SER A 591 9.78 -7.67 4.06
CA SER A 591 11.22 -7.88 4.04
C SER A 591 11.82 -8.20 5.42
N HIS A 592 12.92 -8.97 5.44
CA HIS A 592 13.63 -9.28 6.68
C HIS A 592 14.07 -8.05 7.50
N PRO A 593 14.61 -6.96 6.90
CA PRO A 593 14.97 -5.76 7.65
C PRO A 593 13.82 -5.20 8.49
N TYR A 594 12.59 -5.16 7.95
CA TYR A 594 11.42 -4.70 8.70
C TYR A 594 11.25 -5.53 9.99
N TYR A 595 11.23 -6.85 9.88
CA TYR A 595 11.07 -7.74 11.04
C TYR A 595 12.22 -7.66 12.03
N ILE A 596 13.45 -7.53 11.55
CA ILE A 596 14.63 -7.40 12.42
C ILE A 596 14.52 -6.13 13.27
N LEU A 597 14.21 -4.99 12.65
CA LEU A 597 14.04 -3.72 13.37
C LEU A 597 12.90 -3.80 14.39
N ARG A 598 11.77 -4.42 14.01
CA ARG A 598 10.63 -4.63 14.91
C ARG A 598 10.95 -5.55 16.08
N LYS A 599 11.72 -6.62 15.86
CA LYS A 599 12.22 -7.51 16.93
C LYS A 599 13.09 -6.76 17.94
N GLN A 600 13.85 -5.75 17.50
CA GLN A 600 14.59 -4.84 18.38
C GLN A 600 13.70 -3.76 19.04
N LYS A 601 12.37 -3.83 18.87
CA LYS A 601 11.38 -2.86 19.37
C LYS A 601 11.57 -1.45 18.82
N ALA A 602 12.30 -1.30 17.70
CA ALA A 602 12.45 -0.02 17.05
C ALA A 602 11.09 0.47 16.52
N ILE A 603 10.88 1.78 16.59
CA ILE A 603 9.73 2.43 15.97
C ILE A 603 10.01 2.53 14.47
N VAL A 604 9.31 1.74 13.66
CA VAL A 604 9.50 1.69 12.20
C VAL A 604 8.31 2.32 11.49
N GLN A 605 8.56 3.42 10.76
CA GLN A 605 7.63 4.11 9.89
C GLN A 605 7.87 3.65 8.44
N VAL A 606 6.84 3.11 7.80
CA VAL A 606 6.90 2.71 6.39
C VAL A 606 6.50 3.89 5.54
N LYS A 607 7.38 4.31 4.62
CA LYS A 607 7.10 5.46 3.75
C LYS A 607 5.95 5.13 2.79
N ASN A 608 4.91 5.98 2.75
CA ASN A 608 3.72 5.79 1.92
C ASN A 608 3.07 4.41 2.15
N GLN A 609 2.74 4.09 3.40
CA GLN A 609 2.10 2.83 3.77
C GLN A 609 0.83 2.62 2.93
N PHE A 610 0.75 1.44 2.31
CA PHE A 610 -0.44 1.07 1.54
C PHE A 610 -1.45 0.45 2.49
N GLU A 611 -2.59 1.12 2.64
CA GLU A 611 -3.75 0.60 3.36
C GLU A 611 -4.86 0.34 2.34
N PRO A 612 -5.11 -0.92 1.98
CA PRO A 612 -6.22 -1.28 1.11
C PRO A 612 -7.54 -0.87 1.77
N ASN A 613 -8.48 -0.39 0.96
CA ASN A 613 -9.78 0.01 1.44
C ASN A 613 -10.69 -1.22 1.54
N TYR A 614 -10.96 -1.65 2.76
CA TYR A 614 -11.91 -2.72 3.03
C TYR A 614 -13.29 -2.12 3.25
N GLN A 615 -14.22 -2.41 2.34
CA GLN A 615 -15.62 -2.04 2.54
C GLN A 615 -16.21 -2.85 3.68
N LYS A 616 -16.83 -2.16 4.64
CA LYS A 616 -17.58 -2.80 5.72
C LYS A 616 -19.07 -2.69 5.43
N GLN A 617 -19.69 -3.81 5.11
CA GLN A 617 -21.15 -3.90 5.07
C GLN A 617 -21.66 -4.36 6.44
N THR A 618 -22.71 -3.71 6.93
CA THR A 618 -23.36 -4.10 8.19
C THR A 618 -24.68 -4.76 7.87
N PHE A 619 -24.88 -5.97 8.38
CA PHE A 619 -26.09 -6.76 8.21
C PHE A 619 -26.74 -6.99 9.58
N TYR A 620 -28.08 -6.97 9.61
CA TYR A 620 -28.89 -7.24 10.81
C TYR A 620 -29.88 -8.37 10.52
N LYS A 621 -29.36 -9.53 10.11
CA LYS A 621 -30.19 -10.69 9.72
C LYS A 621 -29.79 -11.96 10.44
N LEU A 622 -30.77 -12.84 10.64
CA LEU A 622 -30.53 -14.22 11.07
C LEU A 622 -29.97 -15.00 9.89
N VAL A 623 -28.87 -15.73 10.11
CA VAL A 623 -28.22 -16.57 9.09
C VAL A 623 -28.03 -17.98 9.64
N ARG A 624 -27.94 -18.98 8.75
CA ARG A 624 -27.61 -20.35 9.12
C ARG A 624 -26.22 -20.41 9.79
N ASP A 625 -26.04 -21.33 10.73
CA ASP A 625 -24.84 -21.42 11.60
C ASP A 625 -23.51 -21.51 10.84
N LYS A 626 -23.51 -22.09 9.64
CA LYS A 626 -22.30 -22.27 8.81
C LYS A 626 -21.98 -21.06 7.93
N ILE A 627 -22.89 -20.09 7.77
CA ILE A 627 -22.67 -18.90 6.93
C ILE A 627 -21.49 -18.05 7.44
N PRO A 628 -21.38 -17.73 8.75
CA PRO A 628 -20.21 -17.02 9.26
C PRO A 628 -18.87 -17.74 9.00
N ILE A 629 -18.88 -19.08 9.02
CA ILE A 629 -17.69 -19.91 8.74
C ILE A 629 -17.32 -19.82 7.25
N LEU A 630 -18.31 -19.93 6.36
CA LEU A 630 -18.11 -19.81 4.91
C LEU A 630 -17.57 -18.42 4.55
N ILE A 631 -18.12 -17.35 5.11
CA ILE A 631 -17.63 -15.98 4.89
C ILE A 631 -16.17 -15.86 5.39
N LYS A 632 -15.85 -16.39 6.58
CA LYS A 632 -14.46 -16.45 7.07
C LYS A 632 -13.53 -17.24 6.17
N SER A 633 -13.99 -18.36 5.61
CA SER A 633 -13.20 -19.18 4.68
C SER A 633 -12.89 -18.45 3.36
N LYS A 634 -13.73 -17.49 2.96
CA LYS A 634 -13.45 -16.60 1.82
C LYS A 634 -12.47 -15.47 2.15
N GLY A 635 -11.96 -15.41 3.38
CA GLY A 635 -11.00 -14.40 3.84
C GLY A 635 -11.63 -13.13 4.42
N GLU A 636 -12.93 -13.14 4.71
CA GLU A 636 -13.63 -11.99 5.29
C GLU A 636 -13.76 -12.09 6.82
N ASN A 637 -13.86 -10.93 7.49
CA ASN A 637 -14.11 -10.89 8.92
C ASN A 637 -15.61 -10.75 9.19
N VAL A 638 -16.17 -11.69 9.97
CA VAL A 638 -17.56 -11.64 10.40
C VAL A 638 -17.64 -11.32 11.88
N LYS A 639 -18.48 -10.33 12.22
CA LYS A 639 -18.91 -10.08 13.59
C LYS A 639 -20.29 -10.68 13.80
N THR A 640 -20.39 -11.68 14.67
CA THR A 640 -21.65 -12.28 15.10
C THR A 640 -21.95 -11.92 16.55
N ILE A 641 -23.22 -11.97 16.93
CA ILE A 641 -23.68 -11.90 18.32
C ILE A 641 -24.48 -13.16 18.64
N SER A 642 -24.45 -13.62 19.88
CA SER A 642 -25.39 -14.62 20.36
C SER A 642 -26.66 -13.92 20.84
N ILE A 643 -27.81 -14.50 20.52
CA ILE A 643 -29.14 -13.97 20.87
C ILE A 643 -29.83 -14.90 21.87
N THR A 644 -30.71 -14.34 22.70
CA THR A 644 -31.49 -15.11 23.69
C THR A 644 -32.63 -15.89 23.02
N SER A 645 -33.13 -16.96 23.64
CA SER A 645 -34.21 -17.79 23.07
C SER A 645 -35.48 -17.00 22.74
N GLU A 646 -35.83 -15.99 23.54
CA GLU A 646 -36.98 -15.11 23.31
C GLU A 646 -36.78 -14.24 22.04
N GLN A 647 -35.59 -13.66 21.87
CA GLN A 647 -35.23 -12.86 20.69
C GLN A 647 -35.08 -13.73 19.42
N THR A 648 -34.66 -14.99 19.57
CA THR A 648 -34.57 -15.96 18.47
C THR A 648 -35.93 -16.20 17.83
N LEU A 649 -37.00 -16.29 18.63
CA LEU A 649 -38.34 -16.48 18.08
C LEU A 649 -38.79 -15.28 17.24
N GLU A 650 -38.50 -14.06 17.69
CA GLU A 650 -38.82 -12.84 16.93
C GLU A 650 -38.06 -12.80 15.60
N LEU A 651 -36.77 -13.15 15.61
CA LEU A 651 -35.95 -13.18 14.40
C LEU A 651 -36.34 -14.31 13.45
N ILE A 652 -36.76 -15.48 13.95
CA ILE A 652 -37.32 -16.56 13.11
C ILE A 652 -38.63 -16.12 12.48
N LYS A 653 -39.54 -15.48 13.23
CA LYS A 653 -40.79 -14.94 12.67
C LYS A 653 -40.52 -13.92 11.57
N GLN A 654 -39.53 -13.04 11.76
CA GLN A 654 -39.10 -12.10 10.72
C GLN A 654 -38.54 -12.83 9.50
N LYS A 655 -37.67 -13.83 9.70
CA LYS A 655 -37.09 -14.61 8.60
C LYS A 655 -38.15 -15.41 7.85
N ILE A 656 -39.16 -15.98 8.52
CA ILE A 656 -40.28 -16.69 7.85
C ILE A 656 -41.02 -15.73 6.91
N ILE A 657 -41.23 -14.48 7.33
CA ILE A 657 -41.86 -13.46 6.48
C ILE A 657 -40.96 -13.13 5.28
N GLU A 658 -39.64 -13.00 5.49
CA GLU A 658 -38.63 -12.80 4.43
C GLU A 658 -38.68 -13.93 3.39
N GLU A 659 -38.48 -15.19 3.78
CA GLU A 659 -38.47 -16.32 2.84
C GLU A 659 -39.86 -16.54 2.21
N SER A 660 -40.96 -16.24 2.93
CA SER A 660 -42.32 -16.30 2.35
C SER A 660 -42.53 -15.26 1.24
N TYR A 661 -41.84 -14.11 1.32
CA TYR A 661 -41.85 -13.13 0.24
C TYR A 661 -40.97 -13.58 -0.92
N GLU A 662 -39.79 -14.13 -0.65
CA GLU A 662 -38.91 -14.68 -1.68
C GLU A 662 -39.65 -15.79 -2.46
N PHE A 663 -40.27 -16.75 -1.74
CA PHE A 663 -41.13 -17.78 -2.33
C PHE A 663 -42.30 -17.22 -3.17
N PHE A 664 -42.97 -16.16 -2.70
CA PHE A 664 -44.12 -15.60 -3.41
C PHE A 664 -43.73 -14.91 -4.73
N TRP A 665 -42.57 -14.25 -4.77
CA TRP A 665 -42.12 -13.48 -5.94
C TRP A 665 -41.24 -14.28 -6.90
N GLU A 666 -40.74 -15.44 -6.48
CA GLU A 666 -39.95 -16.33 -7.32
C GLU A 666 -40.78 -16.91 -8.48
N VAL A 667 -40.16 -16.98 -9.65
CA VAL A 667 -40.76 -17.46 -10.90
C VAL A 667 -40.09 -18.73 -11.42
N GLU A 668 -38.87 -19.04 -10.98
CA GLU A 668 -38.14 -20.25 -11.37
C GLU A 668 -38.43 -21.41 -10.41
N ASN A 669 -38.81 -22.58 -10.96
CA ASN A 669 -39.23 -23.74 -10.16
C ASN A 669 -38.13 -24.27 -9.22
N ASP A 670 -36.86 -24.23 -9.62
CA ASP A 670 -35.75 -24.74 -8.81
C ASP A 670 -35.51 -23.84 -7.59
N ASN A 671 -35.46 -22.51 -7.79
CA ASN A 671 -35.32 -21.55 -6.69
C ASN A 671 -36.56 -21.58 -5.77
N LEU A 672 -37.77 -21.75 -6.33
CA LEU A 672 -39.00 -21.90 -5.55
C LEU A 672 -38.94 -23.09 -4.58
N MET A 673 -38.29 -24.19 -4.97
CA MET A 673 -38.07 -25.34 -4.07
C MET A 673 -37.02 -25.05 -2.99
N GLU A 674 -35.98 -24.25 -3.30
CA GLU A 674 -35.02 -23.78 -2.29
C GLU A 674 -35.70 -22.90 -1.23
N GLU A 675 -36.53 -21.94 -1.66
CA GLU A 675 -37.28 -21.07 -0.74
C GLU A 675 -38.26 -21.83 0.15
N LEU A 676 -38.97 -22.83 -0.41
CA LEU A 676 -39.79 -23.74 0.40
C LEU A 676 -38.98 -24.52 1.43
N ALA A 677 -37.77 -24.95 1.07
CA ALA A 677 -36.88 -25.65 1.99
C ALA A 677 -36.39 -24.73 3.12
N ASP A 678 -36.13 -23.45 2.83
CA ASP A 678 -35.79 -22.44 3.84
C ASP A 678 -36.96 -22.15 4.79
N ILE A 679 -38.19 -21.98 4.27
CA ILE A 679 -39.40 -21.87 5.11
C ILE A 679 -39.56 -23.10 6.01
N TYR A 680 -39.35 -24.30 5.47
CA TYR A 680 -39.45 -25.54 6.23
C TYR A 680 -38.39 -25.61 7.35
N GLU A 681 -37.14 -25.22 7.09
CA GLU A 681 -36.09 -25.20 8.12
C GLU A 681 -36.39 -24.18 9.23
N LEU A 682 -37.01 -23.05 8.90
CA LEU A 682 -37.47 -22.08 9.88
C LEU A 682 -38.63 -22.61 10.74
N ILE A 683 -39.56 -23.38 10.17
CA ILE A 683 -40.63 -24.07 10.92
C ILE A 683 -40.02 -25.10 11.90
N ARG A 684 -39.02 -25.87 11.45
CA ARG A 684 -38.28 -26.81 12.32
C ARG A 684 -37.59 -26.07 13.46
N SER A 685 -36.97 -24.93 13.16
CA SER A 685 -36.29 -24.09 14.15
C SER A 685 -37.27 -23.49 15.15
N ALA A 686 -38.43 -23.00 14.70
CA ALA A 686 -39.49 -22.48 15.56
C ALA A 686 -40.05 -23.56 16.49
N SER A 687 -40.29 -24.79 15.98
CA SER A 687 -40.85 -25.89 16.77
C SER A 687 -39.95 -26.24 17.96
N LYS A 688 -38.63 -26.24 17.76
CA LYS A 688 -37.64 -26.45 18.83
C LYS A 688 -37.71 -25.39 19.93
N ILE A 689 -38.06 -24.14 19.62
CA ILE A 689 -38.19 -23.08 20.64
C ILE A 689 -39.40 -23.32 21.54
N PHE A 690 -40.46 -23.91 21.00
CA PHE A 690 -41.67 -24.24 21.75
C PHE A 690 -41.60 -25.62 22.44
N ASP A 691 -40.42 -26.23 22.55
CA ASP A 691 -40.22 -27.61 23.03
C ASP A 691 -41.16 -28.64 22.38
N THR A 692 -41.53 -28.38 21.12
CA THR A 692 -42.48 -29.18 20.34
C THR A 692 -41.74 -29.82 19.16
N SER A 693 -42.08 -31.06 18.83
CA SER A 693 -41.53 -31.74 17.65
C SER A 693 -42.24 -31.31 16.37
N ILE A 694 -41.54 -31.43 15.23
CA ILE A 694 -42.19 -31.22 13.92
C ILE A 694 -43.33 -32.23 13.69
N ASP A 695 -43.22 -33.43 14.28
CA ASP A 695 -44.24 -34.47 14.22
C ASP A 695 -45.51 -34.08 15.00
N GLU A 696 -45.39 -33.35 16.11
CA GLU A 696 -46.53 -32.80 16.83
C GLU A 696 -47.21 -31.67 16.06
N VAL A 697 -46.45 -30.77 15.42
CA VAL A 697 -47.00 -29.74 14.53
C VAL A 697 -47.75 -30.41 13.36
N LYS A 698 -47.17 -31.46 12.79
CA LYS A 698 -47.80 -32.30 11.76
C LYS A 698 -49.07 -32.96 12.28
N ALA A 699 -49.06 -33.54 13.48
CA ALA A 699 -50.24 -34.16 14.09
C ALA A 699 -51.38 -33.15 14.32
N ILE A 700 -51.07 -31.92 14.73
CA ILE A 700 -52.05 -30.83 14.84
C ILE A 700 -52.62 -30.46 13.46
N ALA A 701 -51.77 -30.40 12.43
CA ALA A 701 -52.20 -30.12 11.06
C ALA A 701 -53.08 -31.26 10.50
N ASP A 702 -52.70 -32.52 10.74
CA ASP A 702 -53.46 -33.70 10.30
C ASP A 702 -54.81 -33.80 11.01
N LYS A 703 -54.89 -33.54 12.33
CA LYS A 703 -56.17 -33.45 13.05
C LYS A 703 -57.07 -32.33 12.50
N LYS A 704 -56.49 -31.19 12.11
CA LYS A 704 -57.24 -30.13 11.42
C LYS A 704 -57.68 -30.58 10.03
N ARG A 705 -56.85 -31.32 9.30
CA ARG A 705 -57.19 -31.88 7.99
C ARG A 705 -58.33 -32.90 8.08
N GLU A 706 -58.35 -33.74 9.10
CA GLU A 706 -59.46 -34.68 9.36
C GLU A 706 -60.76 -33.95 9.68
N THR A 707 -60.70 -32.87 10.48
CA THR A 707 -61.89 -32.16 10.95
C THR A 707 -62.38 -31.05 10.02
N LYS A 708 -61.49 -30.45 9.21
CA LYS A 708 -61.75 -29.26 8.40
C LYS A 708 -61.32 -29.40 6.93
N GLY A 709 -60.73 -30.53 6.54
CA GLY A 709 -60.17 -30.74 5.19
C GLY A 709 -58.77 -30.14 5.01
N GLY A 710 -58.11 -30.53 3.91
CA GLY A 710 -56.88 -29.91 3.41
C GLY A 710 -57.17 -28.85 2.35
N PHE A 711 -56.11 -28.27 1.78
CA PHE A 711 -56.24 -27.31 0.68
C PHE A 711 -56.21 -27.99 -0.71
N ASP A 712 -56.15 -29.32 -0.76
CA ASP A 712 -55.98 -30.12 -1.99
C ASP A 712 -57.14 -29.94 -2.99
N SER A 713 -58.34 -29.62 -2.50
CA SER A 713 -59.53 -29.38 -3.33
C SER A 713 -59.63 -27.95 -3.87
N GLY A 714 -58.72 -27.04 -3.50
CA GLY A 714 -58.67 -25.67 -4.05
C GLY A 714 -59.90 -24.80 -3.79
N ILE A 715 -60.70 -25.12 -2.76
CA ILE A 715 -61.98 -24.45 -2.49
C ILE A 715 -61.75 -22.99 -2.04
N TYR A 716 -62.30 -22.04 -2.79
CA TYR A 716 -62.29 -20.61 -2.46
C TYR A 716 -63.69 -20.16 -2.05
N LEU A 717 -63.90 -19.82 -0.77
CA LEU A 717 -65.19 -19.37 -0.26
C LEU A 717 -65.51 -17.95 -0.73
N ILE A 718 -66.54 -17.78 -1.56
CA ILE A 718 -66.93 -16.48 -2.14
C ILE A 718 -67.95 -15.74 -1.26
N GLU A 719 -69.01 -16.42 -0.83
CA GLU A 719 -70.07 -15.83 -0.02
C GLU A 719 -70.73 -16.85 0.91
N THR A 720 -71.41 -16.33 1.94
CA THR A 720 -72.29 -17.11 2.81
C THR A 720 -73.59 -16.34 2.99
N GLN A 721 -74.74 -17.00 2.88
CA GLN A 721 -76.04 -16.41 3.14
C GLN A 721 -76.83 -17.26 4.13
N GLU A 722 -77.60 -16.60 5.00
CA GLU A 722 -78.57 -17.29 5.84
C GLU A 722 -79.79 -17.65 4.99
N LYS A 723 -80.22 -18.91 5.05
CA LYS A 723 -81.44 -19.38 4.37
C LYS A 723 -82.60 -19.39 5.35
N ALA A 724 -83.80 -19.08 4.86
CA ALA A 724 -85.00 -19.15 5.69
C ALA A 724 -85.23 -20.58 6.17
N LEU A 725 -85.69 -20.77 7.43
CA LEU A 725 -85.84 -22.09 8.05
C LEU A 725 -86.70 -23.06 7.20
N ILE A 726 -87.69 -22.52 6.47
CA ILE A 726 -88.58 -23.30 5.59
C ILE A 726 -87.83 -23.90 4.37
N GLU A 727 -86.82 -23.20 3.84
CA GLU A 727 -86.00 -23.67 2.71
C GLU A 727 -84.99 -24.72 3.15
N ILE A 728 -84.52 -24.65 4.40
CA ILE A 728 -83.62 -25.64 4.99
C ILE A 728 -84.37 -26.96 5.20
N ILE A 729 -85.61 -26.91 5.70
CA ILE A 729 -86.42 -28.11 6.00
C ILE A 729 -86.79 -28.91 4.74
N ASN A 730 -87.08 -28.23 3.62
CA ASN A 730 -87.45 -28.90 2.37
C ASN A 730 -86.26 -29.53 1.61
N ASN A 731 -85.02 -29.16 1.97
CA ASN A 731 -83.78 -29.58 1.29
C ASN A 731 -82.89 -30.52 2.14
N ILE A 732 -83.45 -31.19 3.17
CA ILE A 732 -82.67 -32.00 4.14
C ILE A 732 -81.96 -33.22 3.51
N GLN A 733 -82.15 -33.54 2.22
CA GLN A 733 -81.66 -34.81 1.65
C GLN A 733 -80.33 -34.83 0.87
N ASP A 734 -79.57 -33.73 0.74
CA ASP A 734 -78.19 -33.85 0.24
C ASP A 734 -77.27 -32.79 0.86
N SER A 735 -76.48 -33.18 1.87
CA SER A 735 -75.35 -32.39 2.38
C SER A 735 -74.08 -32.70 1.60
N LYS A 736 -74.14 -32.65 0.26
CA LYS A 736 -72.94 -32.65 -0.58
C LYS A 736 -72.52 -31.21 -0.82
N LEU A 737 -71.20 -30.97 -0.77
CA LEU A 737 -70.63 -29.67 -1.11
C LEU A 737 -70.82 -29.46 -2.61
N GLU A 738 -71.82 -28.66 -2.99
CA GLU A 738 -72.00 -28.23 -4.38
C GLU A 738 -70.93 -27.18 -4.68
N ILE A 739 -69.97 -27.53 -5.52
CA ILE A 739 -68.99 -26.58 -6.06
C ILE A 739 -69.59 -26.03 -7.34
N ASP A 740 -69.99 -24.77 -7.32
CA ASP A 740 -70.43 -24.09 -8.53
C ASP A 740 -69.24 -24.01 -9.51
N GLU A 741 -69.35 -24.68 -10.66
CA GLU A 741 -68.44 -24.47 -11.78
C GLU A 741 -68.69 -23.05 -12.33
N MET A 742 -67.92 -22.07 -11.85
CA MET A 742 -67.78 -20.83 -12.61
C MET A 742 -67.19 -21.21 -13.98
N ASN A 743 -68.00 -21.17 -15.03
CA ASN A 743 -67.52 -21.24 -16.41
C ASN A 743 -66.55 -20.06 -16.61
N ILE A 744 -65.24 -20.33 -16.55
CA ILE A 744 -64.17 -19.34 -16.82
C ILE A 744 -64.14 -18.95 -18.31
N ILE A 745 -64.97 -19.58 -19.14
CA ILE A 745 -65.08 -19.30 -20.58
C ILE A 745 -66.12 -18.19 -20.81
N ASP A 746 -65.71 -16.95 -20.53
CA ASP A 746 -66.17 -15.80 -21.30
C ASP A 746 -65.07 -14.74 -21.32
N ASN A 747 -64.68 -14.33 -22.54
CA ASN A 747 -63.51 -13.52 -22.91
C ASN A 747 -63.55 -12.07 -22.40
N THR A 748 -63.68 -11.88 -21.08
CA THR A 748 -63.37 -10.64 -20.38
C THR A 748 -62.63 -11.02 -19.10
N ASN A 749 -61.48 -10.36 -18.85
CA ASN A 749 -60.64 -10.49 -17.66
C ASN A 749 -61.42 -10.29 -16.34
N LYS A 750 -62.27 -11.24 -15.92
CA LYS A 750 -62.86 -11.28 -14.59
C LYS A 750 -61.97 -12.15 -13.71
N GLN A 751 -61.04 -11.48 -13.02
CA GLN A 751 -60.37 -12.02 -11.85
C GLN A 751 -61.39 -12.54 -10.83
N LEU A 752 -60.97 -13.50 -9.99
CA LEU A 752 -61.64 -13.87 -8.74
C LEU A 752 -62.27 -12.62 -8.10
N PRO A 753 -63.54 -12.67 -7.64
CA PRO A 753 -64.29 -11.51 -7.20
C PRO A 753 -63.47 -10.71 -6.17
N ARG A 754 -63.00 -9.53 -6.60
CA ARG A 754 -62.17 -8.65 -5.77
C ARG A 754 -63.04 -7.90 -4.80
N HIS A 755 -63.43 -8.42 -3.64
CA HIS A 755 -63.84 -7.54 -2.53
C HIS A 755 -63.69 -8.18 -1.13
N LYS A 756 -63.19 -7.36 -0.20
CA LYS A 756 -63.03 -7.54 1.27
C LYS A 756 -61.99 -8.54 1.81
N GLY A 757 -61.48 -9.49 1.04
CA GLY A 757 -60.42 -10.45 1.45
C GLY A 757 -58.98 -10.04 1.10
N SER A 758 -58.02 -10.97 1.26
CA SER A 758 -56.65 -10.83 0.74
C SER A 758 -56.61 -11.13 -0.77
N TYR A 759 -55.96 -10.30 -1.59
CA TYR A 759 -55.93 -10.45 -3.05
C TYR A 759 -54.66 -9.89 -3.70
N TYR A 760 -54.31 -10.40 -4.88
CA TYR A 760 -53.23 -9.89 -5.72
C TYR A 760 -53.76 -9.01 -6.87
N ASP A 761 -53.16 -7.83 -7.05
CA ASP A 761 -53.51 -6.88 -8.11
C ASP A 761 -52.27 -6.18 -8.66
N LYS A 762 -51.95 -6.38 -9.95
CA LYS A 762 -50.96 -5.58 -10.69
C LYS A 762 -49.60 -5.42 -9.96
N GLY A 763 -49.07 -6.51 -9.38
CA GLY A 763 -47.81 -6.44 -8.63
C GLY A 763 -47.97 -5.97 -7.18
N THR A 764 -49.20 -5.90 -6.68
CA THR A 764 -49.53 -5.54 -5.31
C THR A 764 -50.26 -6.68 -4.60
N ILE A 765 -49.74 -7.16 -3.49
CA ILE A 765 -50.50 -8.04 -2.58
C ILE A 765 -51.24 -7.16 -1.58
N ASN A 766 -52.54 -7.35 -1.47
CA ASN A 766 -53.38 -6.73 -0.46
C ASN A 766 -53.74 -7.78 0.58
N LEU A 767 -53.26 -7.64 1.82
CA LEU A 767 -53.65 -8.51 2.93
C LEU A 767 -54.69 -7.77 3.79
N SER A 768 -55.89 -8.34 3.92
CA SER A 768 -56.95 -7.79 4.77
C SER A 768 -56.92 -8.49 6.12
N TYR A 769 -56.42 -7.81 7.15
CA TYR A 769 -56.36 -8.32 8.52
C TYR A 769 -57.38 -7.60 9.40
N ILE A 770 -58.18 -8.34 10.18
CA ILE A 770 -59.08 -7.77 11.19
C ILE A 770 -58.38 -7.93 12.55
N PRO A 771 -57.82 -6.86 13.14
CA PRO A 771 -57.15 -6.97 14.43
C PRO A 771 -58.18 -7.26 15.53
N ALA A 772 -57.87 -8.20 16.43
CA ALA A 772 -58.77 -8.57 17.51
C ALA A 772 -59.01 -7.44 18.54
N LEU A 773 -58.12 -6.45 18.65
CA LEU A 773 -58.11 -5.45 19.72
C LEU A 773 -57.33 -4.18 19.31
N PHE A 774 -57.84 -3.33 18.42
CA PHE A 774 -57.32 -1.95 18.26
C PHE A 774 -58.39 -1.01 17.68
N ASP A 775 -58.83 -0.01 18.45
CA ASP A 775 -59.83 1.00 18.05
C ASP A 775 -59.13 2.21 17.38
N PHE A 776 -58.91 2.15 16.06
CA PHE A 776 -58.43 3.30 15.30
C PHE A 776 -59.60 4.20 14.89
N LYS A 777 -59.89 5.23 15.68
CA LYS A 777 -60.98 6.21 15.40
C LYS A 777 -60.76 7.10 14.17
N THR A 778 -59.59 7.08 13.54
CA THR A 778 -59.26 7.88 12.35
C THR A 778 -58.42 7.08 11.37
N LYS A 779 -58.74 7.17 10.06
CA LYS A 779 -57.99 6.54 8.97
C LYS A 779 -56.54 7.05 8.98
N LYS A 780 -55.58 6.20 9.33
CA LYS A 780 -54.14 6.51 9.26
C LYS A 780 -53.50 5.65 8.17
N ARG A 781 -52.76 6.29 7.27
CA ARG A 781 -51.87 5.62 6.32
C ARG A 781 -50.47 5.71 6.89
N ILE A 782 -49.86 4.57 7.14
CA ILE A 782 -48.46 4.48 7.56
C ILE A 782 -47.71 3.86 6.39
N GLU A 783 -46.85 4.66 5.79
CA GLU A 783 -45.92 4.20 4.76
C GLU A 783 -44.64 3.77 5.48
N ILE A 784 -44.37 2.47 5.46
CA ILE A 784 -43.14 1.92 6.03
C ILE A 784 -42.27 1.52 4.86
N VAL A 785 -41.29 2.36 4.54
CA VAL A 785 -40.24 2.00 3.61
C VAL A 785 -39.28 1.09 4.37
N SER A 786 -39.42 -0.22 4.20
CA SER A 786 -38.46 -1.17 4.77
C SER A 786 -37.11 -0.98 4.10
N SER A 787 -36.07 -0.78 4.91
CA SER A 787 -34.71 -0.75 4.42
C SER A 787 -34.16 -2.19 4.34
N SER A 788 -33.86 -2.61 3.10
CA SER A 788 -32.60 -3.25 2.70
C SER A 788 -32.48 -4.76 2.38
N LEU A 789 -33.55 -5.54 2.20
CA LEU A 789 -33.39 -6.90 1.63
C LEU A 789 -34.38 -7.26 0.52
N LEU A 790 -35.62 -6.78 0.59
CA LEU A 790 -36.62 -6.96 -0.46
C LEU A 790 -37.08 -5.58 -0.91
N GLU A 791 -36.99 -5.25 -2.21
CA GLU A 791 -37.39 -3.97 -2.81
C GLU A 791 -38.94 -3.78 -2.80
N ILE A 792 -39.56 -4.00 -1.65
CA ILE A 792 -41.00 -4.01 -1.45
C ILE A 792 -41.42 -2.75 -0.68
N GLU A 793 -42.34 -1.99 -1.26
CA GLU A 793 -43.00 -0.88 -0.59
C GLU A 793 -44.19 -1.41 0.22
N HIS A 794 -44.22 -1.12 1.53
CA HIS A 794 -45.32 -1.47 2.40
C HIS A 794 -46.20 -0.23 2.68
N ILE A 795 -47.46 -0.29 2.25
CA ILE A 795 -48.47 0.70 2.62
C ILE A 795 -49.46 0.03 3.57
N ILE A 796 -49.44 0.43 4.84
CA ILE A 796 -50.40 -0.06 5.83
C ILE A 796 -51.51 0.99 5.97
N GLU A 797 -52.71 0.63 5.55
CA GLU A 797 -53.92 1.45 5.68
C GLU A 797 -54.80 0.91 6.81
N TYR A 798 -54.96 1.71 7.87
CA TYR A 798 -55.88 1.42 8.96
C TYR A 798 -57.25 1.99 8.63
N THR A 799 -58.29 1.15 8.66
CA THR A 799 -59.69 1.56 8.61
C THR A 799 -60.42 1.08 9.87
N LYS A 800 -61.64 1.59 10.11
CA LYS A 800 -62.42 1.28 11.32
C LYS A 800 -62.60 -0.23 11.55
N ASP A 801 -62.71 -1.01 10.46
CA ASP A 801 -63.10 -2.42 10.52
C ASP A 801 -62.04 -3.39 9.94
N LYS A 802 -60.90 -2.88 9.43
CA LYS A 802 -59.80 -3.70 8.86
C LYS A 802 -58.49 -2.94 8.71
N ILE A 803 -57.38 -3.67 8.72
CA ILE A 803 -56.06 -3.24 8.29
C ILE A 803 -55.81 -3.80 6.89
N VAL A 804 -55.44 -2.94 5.94
CA VAL A 804 -55.03 -3.34 4.60
C VAL A 804 -53.53 -3.13 4.48
N ILE A 805 -52.77 -4.20 4.28
CA ILE A 805 -51.34 -4.12 3.97
C ILE A 805 -51.20 -4.27 2.46
N LYS A 806 -50.75 -3.21 1.78
CA LYS A 806 -50.39 -3.23 0.36
C LYS A 806 -48.89 -3.42 0.23
N LEU A 807 -48.51 -4.40 -0.57
CA LEU A 807 -47.12 -4.78 -0.79
C LEU A 807 -46.81 -4.61 -2.28
N ASN A 808 -46.14 -3.53 -2.66
CA ASN A 808 -45.76 -3.30 -4.05
C ASN A 808 -44.32 -3.73 -4.26
N HIS A 809 -44.07 -4.57 -5.26
CA HIS A 809 -42.71 -4.73 -5.76
C HIS A 809 -42.32 -3.45 -6.49
N LYS A 810 -41.28 -2.74 -6.04
CA LYS A 810 -40.73 -1.64 -6.84
C LYS A 810 -40.14 -2.27 -8.10
N LYS A 811 -40.65 -1.91 -9.28
CA LYS A 811 -39.86 -2.12 -10.50
C LYS A 811 -38.62 -1.26 -10.35
N LYS A 812 -37.43 -1.85 -10.51
CA LYS A 812 -36.21 -1.10 -10.75
C LYS A 812 -36.52 -0.04 -11.81
N GLU A 813 -36.58 1.24 -11.41
CA GLU A 813 -35.99 2.23 -12.31
C GLU A 813 -34.55 1.78 -12.44
N ASN A 814 -34.08 1.60 -13.67
CA ASN A 814 -32.69 1.33 -13.95
C ASN A 814 -31.87 2.46 -13.33
N ASP A 815 -31.47 2.29 -12.08
CA ASP A 815 -30.30 2.94 -11.57
C ASP A 815 -29.18 2.32 -12.39
N ILE A 816 -28.62 3.14 -13.28
CA ILE A 816 -27.55 2.80 -14.23
C ILE A 816 -26.28 2.30 -13.49
N ASN A 817 -26.33 2.10 -12.18
CA ASN A 817 -25.24 1.67 -11.32
C ASN A 817 -25.46 0.35 -10.55
N GLN A 818 -26.49 -0.45 -10.84
CA GLN A 818 -26.51 -1.87 -10.43
C GLN A 818 -26.35 -2.79 -11.63
N LEU A 819 -25.10 -3.09 -11.97
CA LEU A 819 -24.74 -4.06 -13.00
C LEU A 819 -25.28 -5.46 -12.63
N SER A 820 -26.12 -5.97 -13.53
CA SER A 820 -26.41 -7.38 -13.76
C SER A 820 -25.14 -8.14 -14.19
N PHE A 821 -25.00 -9.39 -13.77
CA PHE A 821 -24.32 -10.39 -14.58
C PHE A 821 -25.19 -11.63 -14.71
N ASN A 822 -25.64 -11.85 -15.94
CA ASN A 822 -26.15 -13.12 -16.44
C ASN A 822 -25.00 -14.12 -16.48
N PHE A 823 -25.26 -15.34 -16.01
CA PHE A 823 -24.51 -16.51 -16.42
C PHE A 823 -25.15 -17.06 -17.69
N ASP A 824 -24.42 -17.02 -18.80
CA ASP A 824 -24.73 -17.85 -19.97
C ASP A 824 -23.53 -18.76 -20.26
N ASN A 825 -23.82 -20.06 -20.28
CA ASN A 825 -22.95 -21.13 -20.70
C ASN A 825 -22.77 -21.11 -22.22
N THR A 826 -21.58 -20.77 -22.69
CA THR A 826 -20.92 -21.41 -23.85
C THR A 826 -19.42 -21.41 -23.65
#